data_AF-A0A9P3MXE9-F1
#
_entry.id   AF-A0A9P3MXE9-F1
#
_cell.length_a   1.000
_cell.length_b   1.000
_cell.length_c   1.000
_cell.angle_alpha   90.00
_cell.angle_beta   90.00
_cell.angle_gamma   90.00
#
_symmetry.space_group_name_H-M   'P 1'
#
loop_
_entity.id
_entity.type
_entity.pdbx_description
1 polymer ?
#
loop_
_entity_poly.entity_id
_entity_poly.type
_entity_poly.pdbx_seq_one_letter_code
_entity_poly.pdbx_strand_id
1 'polypeptide(L)'
;MPAIALPRVFPSILPLTSPSLVSFRFASPHQLLTFMAPKRRPREISSESDDTSSASDTPSPPPKTSRTSLGKRQGQVEASKKRSAPASAKATGNGAGKSLGNTLGKSPGSGKASVAVGSSPFDAEPAWAQKDSRAVNPGRVRELRRGLRRKGPVVYWMSRDQRSRDNWALIYAVQKARERGEPVAVVFNLVDSFLGAKARHFGFMLRGLREVQSSLHALGIPFFLFQGKAEETVPDFLMRCGASLLVTDFSPLRIGRHWREAVCARLAARELSQSGSSSNRRVQRGPAATDRAATIAGAAEVGEVDVDRFNSGGSNEEANKEGTDGREELWDASVGLVGVHEVDAHNVVPIWAASDKLEYAARTIRTKIHRKLPEYLVEYPQVEAGSTVEWAGEKPVPVDWDSLIESVIRAGPEVPEVDWVVPGEAAAAAGLRTFLERRLKGYDSQRNDPSKGPTSLSGLSPWLHYGQIAPQRCALEARKLRKEHSKAVDAFLEELVVRRELADNYCFHQPQYDSLKGAWEWAQTTLEAHRGDSREFVYTAAQWEAAKTHDKLWNAAQLELVHYGKMHGYMRMYWAKKILEWSRTPEEALRIAIEQNDKYSLDGRDPNGYVGCMWSIAGVHDQGWAERKVFGKIRYMNAAGCKRKFDVEAYIGYVSRMVAAVKKKGKAAAAAAAATGSAATSPAATANVATAAAASLRAVQ
;
A
#
# COMPACT_ATOMS: atom_id res chain seq x y z
N MET A 1 -51.46 -12.23 -53.53
CA MET A 1 -52.13 -12.55 -52.25
C MET A 1 -51.87 -14.01 -51.93
N PRO A 2 -51.50 -14.39 -50.70
CA PRO A 2 -50.86 -13.58 -49.63
C PRO A 2 -49.33 -13.45 -49.92
N ALA A 3 -48.51 -12.51 -49.41
CA ALA A 3 -48.49 -11.67 -48.20
C ALA A 3 -47.94 -12.36 -46.93
N ILE A 4 -47.00 -11.81 -46.15
CA ILE A 4 -46.23 -10.55 -46.29
C ILE A 4 -44.83 -10.65 -45.60
N ALA A 5 -43.85 -9.94 -46.15
CA ALA A 5 -42.55 -9.46 -45.61
C ALA A 5 -41.70 -10.28 -44.60
N LEU A 6 -40.44 -10.52 -44.99
CA LEU A 6 -39.24 -10.52 -44.13
C LEU A 6 -38.20 -9.54 -44.72
N PRO A 7 -37.69 -8.53 -43.99
CA PRO A 7 -36.58 -7.69 -44.43
C PRO A 7 -35.21 -8.20 -43.92
N ARG A 8 -34.15 -8.05 -44.72
CA ARG A 8 -32.79 -8.48 -44.35
C ARG A 8 -31.72 -7.60 -45.03
N VAL A 9 -30.85 -6.95 -44.24
CA VAL A 9 -29.66 -6.12 -44.64
C VAL A 9 -29.99 -4.89 -45.54
N PHE A 10 -29.24 -3.79 -45.67
CA PHE A 10 -27.89 -3.26 -45.33
C PHE A 10 -28.04 -1.71 -45.06
N PRO A 11 -26.99 -0.84 -44.86
CA PRO A 11 -25.55 -1.05 -44.60
C PRO A 11 -24.93 -0.24 -43.42
N SER A 12 -23.67 -0.60 -43.12
CA SER A 12 -22.51 0.17 -42.62
C SER A 12 -22.60 1.65 -42.16
N ILE A 13 -22.12 1.92 -40.93
CA ILE A 13 -21.29 3.11 -40.58
C ILE A 13 -20.11 2.64 -39.70
N LEU A 14 -18.94 3.28 -39.85
CA LEU A 14 -17.68 2.96 -39.14
C LEU A 14 -17.51 3.73 -37.82
N PRO A 15 -16.79 3.19 -36.82
CA PRO A 15 -16.35 3.94 -35.65
C PRO A 15 -15.15 4.84 -35.99
N LEU A 16 -15.15 6.08 -35.48
CA LEU A 16 -14.09 7.07 -35.71
C LEU A 16 -12.89 6.88 -34.76
N THR A 17 -11.71 6.62 -35.34
CA THR A 17 -10.43 7.17 -34.86
C THR A 17 -10.27 8.59 -35.45
N SER A 18 -9.51 9.55 -34.92
CA SER A 18 -8.15 9.48 -34.36
C SER A 18 -7.82 10.76 -33.54
N PRO A 19 -6.61 10.91 -32.94
CA PRO A 19 -6.28 11.99 -32.01
C PRO A 19 -5.70 13.26 -32.67
N SER A 20 -5.62 14.35 -31.90
CA SER A 20 -4.91 15.58 -32.26
C SER A 20 -3.44 15.56 -31.81
N LEU A 21 -2.51 15.76 -32.75
CA LEU A 21 -1.10 16.04 -32.48
C LEU A 21 -0.63 17.21 -33.35
N VAL A 22 0.23 18.08 -32.82
CA VAL A 22 0.72 19.27 -33.53
C VAL A 22 1.84 18.90 -34.50
N SER A 23 1.84 19.51 -35.69
CA SER A 23 2.71 19.16 -36.81
C SER A 23 4.07 19.86 -36.77
N PHE A 24 5.12 19.16 -37.20
CA PHE A 24 6.31 19.74 -37.82
C PHE A 24 6.59 19.09 -39.19
N ARG A 25 7.37 19.73 -40.07
CA ARG A 25 7.42 19.45 -41.52
C ARG A 25 8.61 18.60 -41.99
N PHE A 26 8.45 18.06 -43.19
CA PHE A 26 9.36 17.18 -43.96
C PHE A 26 10.74 17.75 -44.29
N ALA A 27 11.72 16.83 -44.47
CA ALA A 27 12.73 16.90 -45.55
C ALA A 27 13.26 15.49 -45.91
N SER A 28 13.39 15.18 -47.21
CA SER A 28 14.10 14.00 -47.79
C SER A 28 14.17 14.18 -49.31
N PRO A 29 15.26 13.76 -50.01
CA PRO A 29 15.13 12.66 -50.98
C PRO A 29 16.40 11.80 -51.23
N HIS A 30 16.28 10.83 -52.17
CA HIS A 30 17.28 9.90 -52.77
C HIS A 30 17.69 8.68 -51.91
N GLN A 31 17.68 7.39 -52.37
CA GLN A 31 18.09 6.70 -53.63
C GLN A 31 19.59 6.39 -53.71
N LEU A 32 20.09 5.22 -54.17
CA LEU A 32 19.51 3.98 -54.75
C LEU A 32 20.24 2.74 -54.12
N LEU A 33 20.41 1.48 -54.61
CA LEU A 33 20.20 0.79 -55.91
C LEU A 33 19.76 -0.69 -55.73
N THR A 34 20.45 -1.69 -56.29
CA THR A 34 20.05 -3.13 -56.33
C THR A 34 21.26 -4.03 -56.66
N PHE A 35 21.31 -5.30 -56.19
CA PHE A 35 21.94 -6.43 -56.92
C PHE A 35 21.45 -7.81 -56.41
N MET A 36 21.87 -8.92 -57.05
CA MET A 36 21.20 -10.24 -57.06
C MET A 36 21.95 -11.37 -56.32
N ALA A 37 21.26 -12.52 -56.17
CA ALA A 37 21.72 -13.78 -55.54
C ALA A 37 22.56 -14.68 -56.53
N PRO A 38 22.83 -16.02 -56.37
CA PRO A 38 22.07 -17.06 -55.62
C PRO A 38 22.81 -18.34 -55.07
N LYS A 39 22.01 -19.29 -54.55
CA LYS A 39 22.20 -20.78 -54.46
C LYS A 39 23.28 -21.39 -53.54
N ARG A 40 22.84 -22.27 -52.60
CA ARG A 40 22.89 -23.76 -52.75
C ARG A 40 22.05 -24.51 -51.68
N ARG A 41 21.43 -25.63 -52.11
CA ARG A 41 20.96 -26.82 -51.34
C ARG A 41 21.89 -27.99 -51.76
N PRO A 42 21.96 -29.20 -51.12
CA PRO A 42 20.85 -30.05 -50.64
C PRO A 42 21.18 -30.76 -49.28
N ARG A 43 20.64 -31.91 -48.82
CA ARG A 43 19.76 -32.98 -49.36
C ARG A 43 19.08 -33.75 -48.21
N GLU A 44 17.94 -34.39 -48.47
CA GLU A 44 17.35 -35.43 -47.61
C GLU A 44 17.59 -36.82 -48.23
N ILE A 45 17.81 -37.85 -47.41
CA ILE A 45 17.64 -39.29 -47.73
C ILE A 45 17.17 -40.02 -46.46
N SER A 46 16.32 -41.03 -46.61
CA SER A 46 15.73 -41.87 -45.55
C SER A 46 16.14 -43.34 -45.68
N SER A 47 16.12 -44.09 -44.57
CA SER A 47 16.07 -45.57 -44.54
C SER A 47 15.59 -46.09 -43.18
N GLU A 48 14.89 -47.22 -43.17
CA GLU A 48 14.27 -47.88 -42.01
C GLU A 48 15.07 -49.13 -41.57
N SER A 49 14.50 -49.95 -40.65
CA SER A 49 14.90 -51.32 -40.25
C SER A 49 16.22 -51.48 -39.43
N ASP A 50 16.36 -52.45 -38.50
CA ASP A 50 15.39 -53.24 -37.69
C ASP A 50 16.09 -53.91 -36.48
N ASP A 51 15.36 -54.77 -35.76
CA ASP A 51 15.81 -55.91 -34.92
C ASP A 51 16.51 -55.72 -33.53
N THR A 52 15.65 -55.80 -32.50
CA THR A 52 15.66 -56.77 -31.37
C THR A 52 16.93 -57.17 -30.56
N SER A 53 16.70 -57.25 -29.24
CA SER A 53 17.04 -58.38 -28.32
C SER A 53 18.10 -58.20 -27.19
N SER A 54 17.58 -58.24 -25.95
CA SER A 54 18.03 -59.00 -24.74
C SER A 54 19.47 -59.01 -24.18
N ALA A 55 19.53 -59.15 -22.85
CA ALA A 55 20.66 -59.57 -22.00
C ALA A 55 21.87 -58.61 -21.94
N SER A 56 22.70 -58.58 -20.89
CA SER A 56 22.62 -58.65 -19.42
C SER A 56 24.08 -58.63 -18.93
N ASP A 57 24.28 -58.56 -17.61
CA ASP A 57 25.53 -58.88 -16.91
C ASP A 57 26.75 -57.93 -17.02
N THR A 58 27.16 -57.45 -15.84
CA THR A 58 28.43 -56.76 -15.56
C THR A 58 29.56 -57.75 -15.32
N PRO A 59 30.82 -57.36 -15.62
CA PRO A 59 31.85 -57.53 -14.58
C PRO A 59 32.78 -56.32 -14.39
N SER A 60 33.55 -56.35 -13.29
CA SER A 60 34.45 -55.30 -12.80
C SER A 60 35.95 -55.64 -13.07
N PRO A 61 36.93 -54.74 -12.83
CA PRO A 61 38.20 -54.68 -13.59
C PRO A 61 39.41 -55.37 -12.91
N PRO A 62 40.53 -55.48 -13.65
CA PRO A 62 41.82 -54.89 -13.20
C PRO A 62 42.67 -54.35 -14.40
N PRO A 63 43.99 -54.02 -14.31
CA PRO A 63 44.90 -53.84 -13.17
C PRO A 63 45.62 -52.45 -13.15
N LYS A 64 46.68 -52.30 -12.32
CA LYS A 64 47.59 -51.14 -12.23
C LYS A 64 49.07 -51.56 -12.33
N THR A 65 49.94 -50.66 -12.78
CA THR A 65 51.41 -50.72 -12.58
C THR A 65 51.97 -49.31 -12.32
N SER A 66 52.55 -49.05 -11.14
CA SER A 66 54.00 -48.79 -10.89
C SER A 66 54.52 -47.42 -11.39
N ARG A 67 55.37 -46.65 -10.68
CA ARG A 67 56.18 -46.77 -9.43
C ARG A 67 56.32 -45.33 -8.85
N THR A 68 56.90 -44.99 -7.69
CA THR A 68 57.76 -45.69 -6.71
C THR A 68 57.22 -45.34 -5.28
N SER A 69 57.88 -45.16 -4.12
CA SER A 69 59.27 -45.25 -3.58
C SER A 69 59.24 -45.44 -2.05
N LEU A 70 60.41 -45.55 -1.41
CA LEU A 70 60.67 -45.64 0.04
C LEU A 70 60.52 -44.25 0.71
N GLY A 71 60.40 -44.07 2.04
CA GLY A 71 60.41 -44.92 3.25
C GLY A 71 60.44 -44.00 4.51
N LYS A 72 60.50 -44.41 5.78
CA LYS A 72 60.60 -45.72 6.47
C LYS A 72 59.93 -45.63 7.88
N ARG A 73 59.54 -46.79 8.44
CA ARG A 73 59.67 -47.32 9.85
C ARG A 73 59.97 -46.37 11.05
N GLN A 74 59.54 -46.62 12.30
CA GLN A 74 58.90 -47.82 12.91
C GLN A 74 58.19 -47.55 14.26
N GLY A 75 57.13 -48.33 14.56
CA GLY A 75 56.74 -48.82 15.91
C GLY A 75 56.21 -47.83 16.96
N GLN A 76 55.51 -48.26 18.02
CA GLN A 76 54.84 -49.55 18.29
C GLN A 76 53.83 -49.37 19.46
N VAL A 77 52.75 -50.19 19.51
CA VAL A 77 52.15 -50.91 20.67
C VAL A 77 52.02 -50.17 22.05
N GLU A 78 50.93 -50.18 22.82
CA GLU A 78 49.79 -51.14 22.94
C GLU A 78 48.45 -50.45 23.35
N ALA A 79 47.42 -51.23 23.68
CA ALA A 79 46.10 -50.74 24.11
C ALA A 79 45.63 -51.39 25.42
N SER A 80 44.76 -50.71 26.19
CA SER A 80 43.64 -51.37 26.91
C SER A 80 42.65 -50.43 27.63
N LYS A 81 41.35 -50.80 27.56
CA LYS A 81 40.36 -51.04 28.65
C LYS A 81 40.49 -50.20 29.95
N LYS A 82 39.42 -49.72 30.62
CA LYS A 82 37.95 -49.98 30.54
C LYS A 82 37.18 -48.91 31.39
N ARG A 83 35.84 -48.88 31.25
CA ARG A 83 34.73 -48.67 32.25
C ARG A 83 35.08 -48.15 33.68
N SER A 84 34.26 -47.36 34.40
CA SER A 84 32.84 -46.94 34.22
C SER A 84 32.43 -45.79 35.19
N ALA A 85 31.23 -45.22 35.00
CA ALA A 85 30.53 -44.28 35.91
C ALA A 85 29.87 -45.02 37.13
N PRO A 86 29.02 -44.43 38.03
CA PRO A 86 28.41 -43.08 38.03
C PRO A 86 28.16 -42.35 39.41
N ALA A 87 27.46 -41.21 39.33
CA ALA A 87 26.35 -40.74 40.21
C ALA A 87 26.55 -39.89 41.50
N SER A 88 25.93 -38.69 41.47
CA SER A 88 25.22 -38.00 42.59
C SER A 88 26.08 -37.36 43.72
N ALA A 89 25.60 -36.44 44.58
CA ALA A 89 24.29 -35.77 44.72
C ALA A 89 24.40 -34.38 45.41
N LYS A 90 23.37 -33.52 45.21
CA LYS A 90 22.75 -32.52 46.13
C LYS A 90 23.57 -31.59 47.08
N ALA A 91 23.03 -30.37 47.21
CA ALA A 91 23.02 -29.52 48.43
C ALA A 91 24.37 -28.90 48.88
N THR A 92 24.46 -27.78 49.62
CA THR A 92 23.49 -26.75 50.09
C THR A 92 24.25 -25.46 50.45
N GLY A 93 23.55 -24.33 50.62
CA GLY A 93 23.97 -23.34 51.63
C GLY A 93 23.89 -21.87 51.23
N ASN A 94 23.39 -21.04 52.15
CA ASN A 94 23.49 -19.57 52.10
C ASN A 94 24.87 -19.11 52.61
N GLY A 95 25.33 -17.94 52.15
CA GLY A 95 26.51 -17.27 52.71
C GLY A 95 26.63 -15.83 52.21
N ALA A 96 26.06 -14.88 52.96
CA ALA A 96 26.17 -13.46 52.63
C ALA A 96 27.47 -12.87 53.19
N GLY A 97 28.25 -12.18 52.34
CA GLY A 97 29.46 -11.46 52.72
C GLY A 97 29.55 -10.14 51.96
N LYS A 98 29.74 -9.03 52.66
CA LYS A 98 29.80 -7.67 52.09
C LYS A 98 31.26 -7.24 51.80
N SER A 99 31.35 -6.11 51.09
CA SER A 99 32.31 -5.01 51.37
C SER A 99 33.68 -5.02 50.68
N LEU A 100 33.88 -3.99 49.83
CA LEU A 100 35.06 -3.10 49.66
C LEU A 100 36.47 -3.73 49.49
N GLY A 101 37.33 -3.30 48.56
CA GLY A 101 37.21 -2.28 47.50
C GLY A 101 38.57 -1.63 47.17
N ASN A 102 38.76 -1.16 45.93
CA ASN A 102 39.90 -0.34 45.43
C ASN A 102 41.33 -0.96 45.51
N THR A 103 42.32 -0.68 44.64
CA THR A 103 42.37 0.11 43.39
C THR A 103 43.60 -0.29 42.53
N LEU A 104 43.48 -0.13 41.20
CA LEU A 104 44.54 0.22 40.22
C LEU A 104 45.84 -0.63 40.12
N GLY A 105 45.99 -1.31 38.98
CA GLY A 105 47.25 -1.81 38.41
C GLY A 105 47.08 -2.09 36.91
N LYS A 106 48.08 -1.79 36.05
CA LYS A 106 47.92 -1.83 34.57
C LYS A 106 48.50 -3.10 33.93
N SER A 107 47.79 -3.61 32.91
CA SER A 107 48.16 -4.28 31.63
C SER A 107 49.58 -4.86 31.41
N PRO A 108 49.75 -5.91 30.56
CA PRO A 108 48.90 -6.24 29.40
C PRO A 108 48.61 -7.74 29.10
N GLY A 109 47.71 -8.02 28.15
CA GLY A 109 47.78 -9.23 27.32
C GLY A 109 46.47 -10.00 27.02
N SER A 110 46.25 -10.33 25.74
CA SER A 110 45.26 -11.32 25.22
C SER A 110 43.77 -11.07 25.49
N GLY A 111 43.18 -10.09 24.79
CA GLY A 111 41.73 -9.91 24.78
C GLY A 111 40.97 -11.02 24.02
N LYS A 112 40.10 -11.75 24.72
CA LYS A 112 39.04 -12.55 24.08
C LYS A 112 37.89 -11.62 23.71
N ALA A 113 37.55 -11.52 22.43
CA ALA A 113 36.45 -10.68 21.97
C ALA A 113 35.09 -11.21 22.46
N SER A 114 34.53 -10.58 23.49
CA SER A 114 33.13 -10.74 23.84
C SER A 114 32.27 -10.11 22.74
N VAL A 115 31.38 -10.88 22.12
CA VAL A 115 30.40 -10.33 21.17
C VAL A 115 29.43 -9.46 21.95
N ALA A 116 29.61 -8.14 21.85
CA ALA A 116 28.66 -7.19 22.40
C ALA A 116 27.30 -7.40 21.73
N VAL A 117 26.26 -7.62 22.53
CA VAL A 117 24.87 -7.56 22.05
C VAL A 117 24.61 -6.10 21.71
N GLY A 118 24.71 -5.75 20.43
CA GLY A 118 24.44 -4.39 19.96
C GLY A 118 23.04 -3.96 20.39
N SER A 119 22.93 -2.74 20.91
CA SER A 119 21.65 -2.13 21.27
C SER A 119 20.74 -2.09 20.04
N SER A 120 19.51 -2.58 20.19
CA SER A 120 18.53 -2.47 19.11
C SER A 120 18.10 -1.01 19.00
N PRO A 121 17.86 -0.49 17.78
CA PRO A 121 17.31 0.86 17.62
C PRO A 121 15.89 1.01 18.18
N PHE A 122 15.24 -0.09 18.55
CA PHE A 122 14.00 -0.09 19.34
C PHE A 122 14.23 0.07 20.85
N ASP A 123 15.45 -0.20 21.36
CA ASP A 123 15.83 -0.05 22.78
C ASP A 123 16.11 1.39 23.20
N ALA A 124 16.06 2.34 22.26
CA ALA A 124 16.24 3.76 22.56
C ALA A 124 15.08 4.27 23.43
N GLU A 125 15.40 4.73 24.64
CA GLU A 125 14.49 5.51 25.47
C GLU A 125 14.09 6.79 24.70
N PRO A 126 12.80 7.20 24.73
CA PRO A 126 12.34 8.28 23.87
C PRO A 126 12.89 9.65 24.27
N ALA A 127 13.23 10.48 23.28
CA ALA A 127 13.78 11.82 23.51
C ALA A 127 12.75 12.84 24.09
N TRP A 128 11.48 12.45 24.27
CA TRP A 128 10.40 13.32 24.75
C TRP A 128 10.25 13.39 26.28
N ALA A 129 11.06 12.67 27.06
CA ALA A 129 10.97 12.66 28.54
C ALA A 129 11.08 14.06 29.22
N GLN A 130 11.37 15.12 28.46
CA GLN A 130 11.44 16.51 28.92
C GLN A 130 10.81 17.54 27.94
N LYS A 131 9.91 17.14 27.03
CA LYS A 131 9.17 18.08 26.14
C LYS A 131 7.68 17.77 26.07
N ASP A 132 6.85 18.81 25.95
CA ASP A 132 5.39 18.75 26.09
C ASP A 132 4.75 17.66 25.21
N SER A 133 4.23 16.63 25.87
CA SER A 133 3.80 15.36 25.27
C SER A 133 2.49 15.47 24.46
N ARG A 134 1.90 16.67 24.39
CA ARG A 134 0.60 16.93 23.74
C ARG A 134 0.71 17.45 22.31
N ALA A 135 1.87 17.90 21.86
CA ALA A 135 2.05 18.46 20.52
C ALA A 135 2.37 17.39 19.47
N VAL A 136 1.64 17.37 18.35
CA VAL A 136 1.99 16.55 17.19
C VAL A 136 3.30 17.06 16.58
N ASN A 137 4.29 16.16 16.41
CA ASN A 137 5.56 16.50 15.76
C ASN A 137 5.29 17.07 14.35
N PRO A 138 5.74 18.31 14.02
CA PRO A 138 5.43 18.95 12.75
C PRO A 138 5.97 18.19 11.53
N GLY A 139 6.99 17.34 11.69
CA GLY A 139 7.46 16.44 10.62
C GLY A 139 6.41 15.41 10.17
N ARG A 140 5.33 15.20 10.95
CA ARG A 140 4.15 14.42 10.54
C ARG A 140 3.21 15.13 9.57
N VAL A 141 3.42 16.41 9.29
CA VAL A 141 2.44 17.27 8.61
C VAL A 141 3.04 17.89 7.34
N ARG A 142 2.24 17.94 6.27
CA ARG A 142 2.51 18.71 5.05
C ARG A 142 1.36 19.66 4.77
N GLU A 143 1.68 20.93 4.54
CA GLU A 143 0.72 21.89 3.99
C GLU A 143 0.59 21.61 2.48
N LEU A 144 -0.54 21.05 2.06
CA LEU A 144 -0.86 20.84 0.63
C LEU A 144 -1.41 22.11 0.00
N ARG A 145 -2.05 22.97 0.80
CA ARG A 145 -2.65 24.23 0.38
C ARG A 145 -2.62 25.24 1.53
N ARG A 146 -2.02 26.41 1.28
CA ARG A 146 -2.11 27.55 2.19
C ARG A 146 -3.48 28.18 2.10
N GLY A 147 -4.05 28.52 3.26
CA GLY A 147 -5.30 29.27 3.38
C GLY A 147 -5.17 30.43 4.35
N LEU A 148 -6.11 31.37 4.27
CA LEU A 148 -6.21 32.53 5.15
C LEU A 148 -6.58 32.09 6.58
N ARG A 149 -6.07 32.83 7.58
CA ARG A 149 -6.45 32.64 8.98
C ARG A 149 -7.82 33.28 9.24
N ARG A 150 -8.88 32.49 9.07
CA ARG A 150 -10.27 32.83 9.42
C ARG A 150 -10.80 32.01 10.60
N LYS A 151 -11.90 32.45 11.18
CA LYS A 151 -12.75 31.65 12.07
C LYS A 151 -13.52 30.58 11.30
N GLY A 152 -14.02 29.57 12.01
CA GLY A 152 -14.75 28.41 11.51
C GLY A 152 -14.06 27.08 11.81
N PRO A 153 -14.79 25.94 11.69
CA PRO A 153 -14.35 24.63 12.16
C PRO A 153 -13.07 24.10 11.51
N VAL A 154 -12.42 23.17 12.20
CA VAL A 154 -11.42 22.26 11.62
C VAL A 154 -12.10 20.95 11.25
N VAL A 155 -11.90 20.48 10.02
CA VAL A 155 -12.51 19.25 9.50
C VAL A 155 -11.44 18.23 9.19
N TYR A 156 -11.49 17.04 9.80
CA TYR A 156 -10.68 15.89 9.41
C TYR A 156 -11.44 15.05 8.38
N TRP A 157 -10.98 15.07 7.13
CA TRP A 157 -11.36 14.09 6.12
C TRP A 157 -10.56 12.80 6.35
N MET A 158 -11.26 11.80 6.89
CA MET A 158 -10.76 10.46 7.14
C MET A 158 -10.88 9.63 5.85
N SER A 159 -9.82 8.86 5.54
CA SER A 159 -9.80 7.97 4.37
C SER A 159 -9.08 6.65 4.68
N ARG A 160 -7.77 6.70 4.97
CA ARG A 160 -6.92 5.52 5.21
C ARG A 160 -6.89 5.10 6.68
N ASP A 161 -6.94 6.05 7.60
CA ASP A 161 -6.74 5.80 9.04
C ASP A 161 -8.08 5.77 9.79
N GLN A 162 -8.88 4.72 9.52
CA GLN A 162 -10.27 4.59 9.98
C GLN A 162 -10.37 4.15 11.45
N ARG A 163 -9.91 5.03 12.35
CA ARG A 163 -9.93 4.84 13.81
C ARG A 163 -9.97 6.18 14.54
N SER A 164 -10.57 6.17 15.72
CA SER A 164 -10.57 7.28 16.69
C SER A 164 -9.33 7.29 17.59
N ARG A 165 -8.75 6.12 17.90
CA ARG A 165 -7.57 5.98 18.78
C ARG A 165 -6.27 5.96 17.99
N ASP A 166 -5.17 6.39 18.61
CA ASP A 166 -3.82 6.34 18.02
C ASP A 166 -3.75 6.92 16.57
N ASN A 167 -4.50 8.00 16.30
CA ASN A 167 -4.62 8.61 14.96
C ASN A 167 -4.03 10.04 14.95
N TRP A 168 -2.84 10.20 14.34
CA TRP A 168 -2.18 11.51 14.29
C TRP A 168 -2.96 12.57 13.50
N ALA A 169 -3.78 12.21 12.52
CA ALA A 169 -4.57 13.16 11.74
C ALA A 169 -5.74 13.71 12.58
N LEU A 170 -6.46 12.85 13.30
CA LEU A 170 -7.49 13.28 14.25
C LEU A 170 -6.90 14.09 15.40
N ILE A 171 -5.81 13.63 16.02
CA ILE A 171 -5.11 14.35 17.09
C ILE A 171 -4.67 15.74 16.60
N TYR A 172 -4.13 15.84 15.38
CA TYR A 172 -3.73 17.12 14.80
C TYR A 172 -4.93 18.05 14.52
N ALA A 173 -6.04 17.51 14.02
CA ALA A 173 -7.27 18.28 13.80
C ALA A 173 -7.84 18.83 15.13
N VAL A 174 -7.90 18.00 16.17
CA VAL A 174 -8.29 18.40 17.53
C VAL A 174 -7.31 19.45 18.09
N GLN A 175 -6.01 19.27 17.93
CA GLN A 175 -5.01 20.26 18.35
C GLN A 175 -5.21 21.60 17.65
N LYS A 176 -5.50 21.62 16.34
CA LYS A 176 -5.74 22.85 15.58
C LYS A 176 -7.09 23.50 15.87
N ALA A 177 -8.11 22.74 16.25
CA ALA A 177 -9.37 23.26 16.76
C ALA A 177 -9.17 23.94 18.13
N ARG A 178 -8.47 23.26 19.06
CA ARG A 178 -8.04 23.81 20.36
C ARG A 178 -7.27 25.12 20.22
N GLU A 179 -6.23 25.15 19.38
CA GLU A 179 -5.40 26.34 19.13
C GLU A 179 -6.16 27.54 18.55
N ARG A 180 -7.29 27.31 17.88
CA ARG A 180 -8.11 28.37 17.26
C ARG A 180 -9.29 28.82 18.11
N GLY A 181 -9.67 28.05 19.14
CA GLY A 181 -10.95 28.24 19.84
C GLY A 181 -12.15 27.92 18.96
N GLU A 182 -12.05 26.84 18.17
CA GLU A 182 -13.02 26.42 17.15
C GLU A 182 -13.48 24.97 17.39
N PRO A 183 -14.62 24.54 16.82
CA PRO A 183 -15.07 23.15 16.88
C PRO A 183 -14.35 22.27 15.84
N VAL A 184 -14.43 20.95 16.04
CA VAL A 184 -13.86 19.93 15.14
C VAL A 184 -14.94 18.99 14.62
N ALA A 185 -14.80 18.49 13.38
CA ALA A 185 -15.65 17.46 12.79
C ALA A 185 -14.82 16.42 12.01
N VAL A 186 -15.37 15.22 11.85
CA VAL A 186 -14.83 14.17 10.97
C VAL A 186 -15.76 13.94 9.79
N VAL A 187 -15.17 13.82 8.60
CA VAL A 187 -15.87 13.49 7.35
C VAL A 187 -15.28 12.20 6.77
N PHE A 188 -16.12 11.27 6.37
CA PHE A 188 -15.75 10.15 5.51
C PHE A 188 -16.56 10.20 4.22
N ASN A 189 -15.91 9.99 3.07
CA ASN A 189 -16.58 9.91 1.77
C ASN A 189 -16.50 8.50 1.19
N LEU A 190 -17.64 7.81 1.17
CA LEU A 190 -17.80 6.50 0.56
C LEU A 190 -17.91 6.63 -0.97
N VAL A 191 -16.90 6.14 -1.68
CA VAL A 191 -16.92 6.10 -3.15
C VAL A 191 -17.65 4.85 -3.68
N ASP A 192 -18.41 5.02 -4.76
CA ASP A 192 -19.26 3.99 -5.36
C ASP A 192 -18.47 2.76 -5.85
N SER A 193 -17.19 2.95 -6.16
CA SER A 193 -16.24 1.86 -6.40
C SER A 193 -14.82 2.26 -5.99
N PHE A 194 -14.06 1.31 -5.45
CA PHE A 194 -12.67 1.52 -5.02
C PHE A 194 -11.78 0.36 -5.46
N LEU A 195 -11.01 0.56 -6.54
CA LEU A 195 -9.97 -0.40 -7.01
C LEU A 195 -10.45 -1.87 -7.05
N GLY A 196 -11.67 -2.11 -7.53
CA GLY A 196 -12.26 -3.44 -7.63
C GLY A 196 -12.82 -4.05 -6.35
N ALA A 197 -12.94 -3.27 -5.25
CA ALA A 197 -13.56 -3.69 -3.99
C ALA A 197 -15.01 -4.22 -4.15
N LYS A 198 -15.43 -5.06 -3.18
CA LYS A 198 -16.63 -5.93 -3.21
C LYS A 198 -17.19 -6.13 -1.80
N ALA A 199 -18.22 -6.98 -1.64
CA ALA A 199 -18.89 -7.25 -0.36
C ALA A 199 -17.92 -7.48 0.81
N ARG A 200 -16.91 -8.33 0.61
CA ARG A 200 -15.81 -8.59 1.58
C ARG A 200 -15.13 -7.35 2.11
N HIS A 201 -14.95 -6.35 1.24
CA HIS A 201 -14.13 -5.17 1.50
C HIS A 201 -14.99 -4.05 2.09
N PHE A 202 -16.13 -3.74 1.46
CA PHE A 202 -17.04 -2.71 1.95
C PHE A 202 -17.75 -3.15 3.25
N GLY A 203 -18.14 -4.42 3.40
CA GLY A 203 -18.72 -4.92 4.65
C GLY A 203 -17.75 -4.81 5.83
N PHE A 204 -16.50 -5.23 5.66
CA PHE A 204 -15.44 -5.08 6.67
C PHE A 204 -15.16 -3.61 7.02
N MET A 205 -15.13 -2.74 6.01
CA MET A 205 -14.89 -1.30 6.18
C MET A 205 -16.04 -0.61 6.93
N LEU A 206 -17.28 -0.75 6.45
CA LEU A 206 -18.46 -0.06 7.00
C LEU A 206 -18.80 -0.52 8.42
N ARG A 207 -18.66 -1.82 8.72
CA ARG A 207 -18.83 -2.34 10.09
C ARG A 207 -17.80 -1.72 11.06
N GLY A 208 -16.58 -1.44 10.60
CA GLY A 208 -15.59 -0.68 11.35
C GLY A 208 -15.97 0.81 11.50
N LEU A 209 -16.44 1.46 10.43
CA LEU A 209 -16.86 2.86 10.48
C LEU A 209 -18.08 3.11 11.39
N ARG A 210 -18.96 2.13 11.58
CA ARG A 210 -20.03 2.15 12.61
C ARG A 210 -19.47 2.23 14.04
N GLU A 211 -18.37 1.52 14.32
CA GLU A 211 -17.66 1.64 15.60
C GLU A 211 -16.97 3.00 15.72
N VAL A 212 -16.35 3.51 14.65
CA VAL A 212 -15.70 4.83 14.62
C VAL A 212 -16.70 5.97 14.86
N GLN A 213 -17.89 5.94 14.25
CA GLN A 213 -18.96 6.91 14.53
C GLN A 213 -19.33 6.90 16.03
N SER A 214 -19.46 5.71 16.62
CA SER A 214 -19.82 5.54 18.03
C SER A 214 -18.73 6.09 18.96
N SER A 215 -17.45 5.83 18.64
CA SER A 215 -16.29 6.33 19.39
C SER A 215 -16.11 7.85 19.26
N LEU A 216 -16.35 8.42 18.08
CA LEU A 216 -16.30 9.89 17.86
C LEU A 216 -17.45 10.60 18.57
N HIS A 217 -18.67 10.03 18.55
CA HIS A 217 -19.81 10.54 19.32
C HIS A 217 -19.50 10.59 20.83
N ALA A 218 -18.84 9.56 21.37
CA ALA A 218 -18.40 9.53 22.77
C ALA A 218 -17.32 10.58 23.12
N LEU A 219 -16.67 11.19 22.12
CA LEU A 219 -15.75 12.33 22.27
C LEU A 219 -16.43 13.69 22.05
N GLY A 220 -17.73 13.71 21.71
CA GLY A 220 -18.45 14.92 21.30
C GLY A 220 -18.12 15.38 19.87
N ILE A 221 -17.46 14.55 19.06
CA ILE A 221 -17.02 14.89 17.70
C ILE A 221 -18.04 14.36 16.69
N PRO A 222 -18.69 15.21 15.87
CA PRO A 222 -19.61 14.75 14.84
C PRO A 222 -18.88 14.04 13.70
N PHE A 223 -19.48 12.95 13.23
CA PHE A 223 -19.01 12.16 12.08
C PHE A 223 -20.03 12.24 10.94
N PHE A 224 -19.62 12.79 9.81
CA PHE A 224 -20.42 12.92 8.59
C PHE A 224 -20.01 11.85 7.58
N LEU A 225 -20.98 11.10 7.06
CA LEU A 225 -20.79 10.15 5.96
C LEU A 225 -21.40 10.72 4.68
N PHE A 226 -20.59 10.91 3.65
CA PHE A 226 -21.04 11.27 2.31
C PHE A 226 -20.85 10.10 1.33
N GLN A 227 -21.60 10.12 0.23
CA GLN A 227 -21.51 9.12 -0.85
C GLN A 227 -21.22 9.83 -2.18
N GLY A 228 -20.53 9.15 -3.09
CA GLY A 228 -20.13 9.69 -4.39
C GLY A 228 -18.70 10.26 -4.40
N LYS A 229 -18.49 11.37 -5.10
CA LYS A 229 -17.17 11.94 -5.41
C LYS A 229 -16.63 12.87 -4.31
N ALA A 230 -15.44 12.57 -3.79
CA ALA A 230 -14.78 13.39 -2.77
C ALA A 230 -14.43 14.80 -3.26
N GLU A 231 -14.09 14.95 -4.54
CA GLU A 231 -13.79 16.23 -5.20
C GLU A 231 -15.02 17.16 -5.35
N GLU A 232 -16.22 16.66 -5.09
CA GLU A 232 -17.46 17.43 -5.04
C GLU A 232 -17.95 17.56 -3.58
N THR A 233 -18.18 16.44 -2.89
CA THR A 233 -18.80 16.39 -1.55
C THR A 233 -17.98 17.08 -0.45
N VAL A 234 -16.66 16.90 -0.43
CA VAL A 234 -15.80 17.44 0.64
C VAL A 234 -15.67 18.97 0.50
N PRO A 235 -15.37 19.56 -0.68
CA PRO A 235 -15.45 21.01 -0.89
C PRO A 235 -16.83 21.60 -0.59
N ASP A 236 -17.92 20.92 -0.95
CA ASP A 236 -19.27 21.42 -0.63
C ASP A 236 -19.54 21.45 0.87
N PHE A 237 -19.20 20.39 1.62
CA PHE A 237 -19.34 20.42 3.09
C PHE A 237 -18.49 21.52 3.74
N LEU A 238 -17.22 21.68 3.34
CA LEU A 238 -16.32 22.69 3.89
C LEU A 238 -16.86 24.12 3.72
N MET A 239 -17.48 24.40 2.56
CA MET A 239 -18.14 25.68 2.32
C MET A 239 -19.43 25.83 3.14
N ARG A 240 -20.26 24.78 3.24
CA ARG A 240 -21.52 24.81 4.03
C ARG A 240 -21.28 25.02 5.52
N CYS A 241 -20.24 24.41 6.11
CA CYS A 241 -19.88 24.61 7.52
C CYS A 241 -18.90 25.78 7.76
N GLY A 242 -18.48 26.49 6.71
CA GLY A 242 -17.61 27.67 6.82
C GLY A 242 -16.21 27.39 7.38
N ALA A 243 -15.68 26.19 7.12
CA ALA A 243 -14.45 25.67 7.71
C ALA A 243 -13.22 26.56 7.51
N SER A 244 -12.28 26.52 8.45
CA SER A 244 -11.02 27.27 8.42
C SER A 244 -9.78 26.41 8.14
N LEU A 245 -9.91 25.08 8.20
CA LEU A 245 -8.85 24.12 7.92
C LEU A 245 -9.42 22.73 7.58
N LEU A 246 -9.01 22.17 6.46
CA LEU A 246 -9.11 20.75 6.14
C LEU A 246 -7.83 20.02 6.60
N VAL A 247 -8.00 18.94 7.34
CA VAL A 247 -6.95 17.95 7.65
C VAL A 247 -7.31 16.65 6.94
N THR A 248 -6.33 15.93 6.40
CA THR A 248 -6.51 14.62 5.76
C THR A 248 -5.39 13.67 6.16
N ASP A 249 -5.68 12.37 6.21
CA ASP A 249 -4.65 11.34 6.36
C ASP A 249 -3.89 11.06 5.04
N PHE A 250 -2.77 10.33 5.15
CA PHE A 250 -1.82 10.11 4.08
C PHE A 250 -1.98 8.74 3.39
N SER A 251 -2.08 8.76 2.06
CA SER A 251 -1.91 7.57 1.22
C SER A 251 -1.06 7.88 -0.01
N PRO A 252 -0.04 7.07 -0.35
CA PRO A 252 0.79 7.25 -1.54
C PRO A 252 0.11 6.75 -2.83
N LEU A 253 -1.02 6.04 -2.76
CA LEU A 253 -1.68 5.50 -3.94
C LEU A 253 -2.20 6.63 -4.85
N ARG A 254 -2.09 6.45 -6.18
CA ARG A 254 -2.46 7.48 -7.17
C ARG A 254 -3.89 7.98 -7.01
N ILE A 255 -4.84 7.09 -6.72
CA ILE A 255 -6.25 7.47 -6.52
C ILE A 255 -6.44 8.42 -5.32
N GLY A 256 -5.77 8.14 -4.20
CA GLY A 256 -5.83 8.99 -3.02
C GLY A 256 -5.14 10.35 -3.23
N ARG A 257 -3.98 10.36 -3.91
CA ARG A 257 -3.32 11.61 -4.32
C ARG A 257 -4.23 12.45 -5.22
N HIS A 258 -4.81 11.84 -6.25
CA HIS A 258 -5.70 12.50 -7.20
C HIS A 258 -6.92 13.13 -6.52
N TRP A 259 -7.58 12.44 -5.57
CA TRP A 259 -8.68 13.05 -4.82
C TRP A 259 -8.23 14.27 -4.02
N ARG A 260 -7.06 14.23 -3.35
CA ARG A 260 -6.54 15.38 -2.59
C ARG A 260 -6.16 16.55 -3.50
N GLU A 261 -5.55 16.27 -4.65
CA GLU A 261 -5.24 17.25 -5.70
C GLU A 261 -6.52 17.89 -6.26
N ALA A 262 -7.55 17.10 -6.57
CA ALA A 262 -8.84 17.57 -7.08
C ALA A 262 -9.62 18.40 -6.04
N VAL A 263 -9.61 18.01 -4.75
CA VAL A 263 -10.19 18.81 -3.65
C VAL A 263 -9.48 20.17 -3.52
N CYS A 264 -8.14 20.20 -3.53
CA CYS A 264 -7.38 21.44 -3.50
C CYS A 264 -7.67 22.34 -4.72
N ALA A 265 -7.78 21.77 -5.91
CA ALA A 265 -8.13 22.48 -7.13
C ALA A 265 -9.58 23.02 -7.10
N ARG A 266 -10.54 22.24 -6.60
CA ARG A 266 -11.95 22.65 -6.49
C ARG A 266 -12.13 23.81 -5.51
N LEU A 267 -11.40 23.81 -4.39
CA LEU A 267 -11.38 24.92 -3.43
C LEU A 267 -10.83 26.21 -4.08
N ALA A 268 -9.68 26.13 -4.77
CA ALA A 268 -9.10 27.27 -5.47
C ALA A 268 -9.99 27.82 -6.61
N ALA A 269 -10.65 26.93 -7.37
CA ALA A 269 -11.56 27.34 -8.44
C ALA A 269 -12.83 28.03 -7.92
N ARG A 270 -13.35 27.62 -6.75
CA ARG A 270 -14.50 28.29 -6.12
C ARG A 270 -14.14 29.68 -5.62
N GLU A 271 -12.95 29.87 -5.06
CA GLU A 271 -12.47 31.19 -4.65
C GLU A 271 -12.41 32.15 -5.84
N LEU A 272 -11.78 31.78 -6.96
CA LEU A 272 -11.74 32.62 -8.18
C LEU A 272 -13.14 33.02 -8.70
N SER A 273 -14.17 32.19 -8.48
CA SER A 273 -15.55 32.53 -8.86
C SER A 273 -16.24 33.54 -7.94
N GLN A 274 -15.76 33.74 -6.71
CA GLN A 274 -16.37 34.63 -5.72
C GLN A 274 -15.87 36.08 -5.86
N SER A 275 -14.56 36.32 -6.03
CA SER A 275 -14.03 37.68 -6.29
C SER A 275 -14.52 38.27 -7.61
N GLY A 276 -14.69 37.43 -8.63
CA GLY A 276 -15.29 37.82 -9.91
C GLY A 276 -16.74 38.32 -9.79
N SER A 277 -17.44 38.04 -8.69
CA SER A 277 -18.80 38.53 -8.43
C SER A 277 -18.84 39.82 -7.59
N SER A 278 -17.80 40.13 -6.82
CA SER A 278 -17.70 41.39 -6.05
C SER A 278 -17.52 42.61 -6.97
N SER A 279 -16.72 42.46 -8.03
CA SER A 279 -16.28 43.56 -8.91
C SER A 279 -17.38 44.13 -9.82
N ASN A 280 -18.52 43.45 -9.97
CA ASN A 280 -19.57 43.86 -10.92
C ASN A 280 -20.69 44.71 -10.32
N ARG A 281 -20.63 45.09 -9.03
CA ARG A 281 -21.61 45.99 -8.39
C ARG A 281 -21.31 47.47 -8.73
N ARG A 282 -21.33 47.81 -10.02
CA ARG A 282 -21.02 49.17 -10.52
C ARG A 282 -22.09 50.16 -10.05
N VAL A 283 -21.66 51.22 -9.38
CA VAL A 283 -22.54 52.28 -8.85
C VAL A 283 -23.31 52.97 -9.98
N GLN A 284 -24.64 52.98 -9.91
CA GLN A 284 -25.46 53.89 -10.71
C GLN A 284 -25.25 55.33 -10.20
N ARG A 285 -24.42 56.10 -10.91
CA ARG A 285 -24.48 57.57 -10.85
C ARG A 285 -25.39 58.07 -11.97
N GLY A 286 -26.28 59.01 -11.64
CA GLY A 286 -27.09 59.71 -12.65
C GLY A 286 -26.24 60.55 -13.60
N PRO A 287 -26.79 60.95 -14.76
CA PRO A 287 -26.03 61.66 -15.77
C PRO A 287 -25.72 63.11 -15.35
N ALA A 288 -24.43 63.43 -15.27
CA ALA A 288 -23.92 64.78 -15.45
C ALA A 288 -23.34 64.88 -16.87
N ALA A 289 -23.64 65.96 -17.58
CA ALA A 289 -23.39 66.05 -19.02
C ALA A 289 -22.07 66.79 -19.36
N THR A 290 -21.65 66.65 -20.63
CA THR A 290 -20.73 67.54 -21.38
C THR A 290 -19.28 67.69 -20.87
N ASP A 291 -18.25 67.86 -21.72
CA ASP A 291 -18.03 67.64 -23.16
C ASP A 291 -16.51 67.79 -23.46
N ARG A 292 -16.06 67.65 -24.73
CA ARG A 292 -14.71 67.94 -25.27
C ARG A 292 -13.63 66.89 -24.92
N ALA A 293 -12.99 66.14 -25.82
CA ALA A 293 -12.61 66.34 -27.24
C ALA A 293 -11.60 67.49 -27.47
N ALA A 294 -10.49 67.35 -28.20
CA ALA A 294 -9.82 66.18 -28.81
C ALA A 294 -8.40 66.58 -29.31
N THR A 295 -7.71 65.67 -30.03
CA THR A 295 -6.52 65.91 -30.91
C THR A 295 -5.20 66.26 -30.16
N ILE A 296 -3.98 66.05 -30.69
CA ILE A 296 -3.46 65.93 -32.08
C ILE A 296 -2.58 64.65 -32.27
N ALA A 297 -2.31 64.30 -33.54
CA ALA A 297 -1.37 63.28 -34.07
C ALA A 297 0.13 63.51 -33.69
N GLY A 298 1.10 62.63 -34.00
CA GLY A 298 1.03 61.26 -34.55
C GLY A 298 2.33 60.78 -35.26
N ALA A 299 2.41 59.46 -35.45
CA ALA A 299 3.25 58.65 -36.37
C ALA A 299 4.62 59.15 -36.90
N ALA A 300 5.70 58.51 -36.42
CA ALA A 300 6.78 57.87 -37.20
C ALA A 300 7.92 57.41 -36.26
N GLU A 301 8.84 56.48 -36.57
CA GLU A 301 8.85 55.07 -37.01
C GLU A 301 10.35 54.70 -37.15
N VAL A 302 10.72 53.42 -36.95
CA VAL A 302 12.08 52.82 -37.13
C VAL A 302 13.21 53.28 -36.17
N GLY A 303 13.93 52.31 -35.60
CA GLY A 303 15.13 52.49 -34.80
C GLY A 303 15.58 51.17 -34.16
N GLU A 304 16.62 50.53 -34.72
CA GLU A 304 17.04 49.15 -34.42
C GLU A 304 18.37 49.10 -33.63
N VAL A 305 18.69 47.94 -33.04
CA VAL A 305 20.00 47.50 -32.47
C VAL A 305 20.37 48.08 -31.09
N ASP A 306 21.07 47.40 -30.17
CA ASP A 306 21.12 45.99 -29.68
C ASP A 306 21.96 46.01 -28.36
N VAL A 307 22.32 44.84 -27.81
CA VAL A 307 23.11 44.59 -26.57
C VAL A 307 24.22 45.59 -26.22
N ASP A 308 24.40 45.83 -24.90
CA ASP A 308 25.69 45.46 -24.29
C ASP A 308 25.56 45.03 -22.81
N ARG A 309 26.62 44.41 -22.28
CA ARG A 309 26.82 43.98 -20.89
C ARG A 309 27.86 44.89 -20.22
N PHE A 310 27.80 45.06 -18.88
CA PHE A 310 28.82 44.51 -17.96
C PHE A 310 28.57 44.83 -16.45
N ASN A 311 28.46 43.76 -15.65
CA ASN A 311 29.29 43.50 -14.44
C ASN A 311 29.07 44.23 -13.08
N SER A 312 29.61 43.57 -12.04
CA SER A 312 30.03 44.08 -10.71
C SER A 312 29.01 44.95 -9.94
N GLY A 313 28.34 44.46 -8.89
CA GLY A 313 28.95 43.81 -7.73
C GLY A 313 29.41 44.86 -6.71
N GLY A 314 28.61 45.09 -5.67
CA GLY A 314 28.92 46.01 -4.58
C GLY A 314 28.06 45.68 -3.35
N SER A 315 28.70 45.44 -2.21
CA SER A 315 28.05 45.29 -0.92
C SER A 315 27.73 46.64 -0.32
N ASN A 316 26.61 46.75 0.41
CA ASN A 316 26.61 47.31 1.75
C ASN A 316 25.30 46.97 2.47
N GLU A 317 25.43 46.54 3.72
CA GLU A 317 24.38 46.77 4.71
C GLU A 317 24.53 48.22 5.19
N GLU A 318 23.46 49.00 5.18
CA GLU A 318 23.08 49.77 6.37
C GLU A 318 21.62 50.20 6.28
N ALA A 319 21.04 50.53 7.44
CA ALA A 319 19.60 50.73 7.56
C ALA A 319 19.15 52.12 7.12
N ASN A 320 17.92 52.22 6.62
CA ASN A 320 17.16 53.46 6.76
C ASN A 320 15.73 53.18 7.25
N LYS A 321 15.21 54.06 8.11
CA LYS A 321 13.87 53.99 8.69
C LYS A 321 13.03 55.18 8.22
N GLU A 322 12.18 54.92 7.25
CA GLU A 322 11.00 55.70 6.88
C GLU A 322 10.18 54.78 5.96
N GLY A 323 8.88 54.94 5.75
CA GLY A 323 7.90 55.93 6.21
C GLY A 323 6.63 55.58 5.44
N THR A 324 5.47 55.46 6.10
CA THR A 324 4.31 54.80 5.49
C THR A 324 3.66 55.63 4.38
N ASP A 325 3.62 55.10 3.14
CA ASP A 325 2.65 55.53 2.12
C ASP A 325 1.67 54.40 1.76
N GLY A 326 0.53 54.39 2.46
CA GLY A 326 -0.73 54.75 1.81
C GLY A 326 -1.25 53.90 0.65
N ARG A 327 -0.81 52.65 0.45
CA ARG A 327 -1.47 51.73 -0.49
C ARG A 327 -1.57 50.29 0.00
N GLU A 328 -2.50 50.09 0.94
CA GLU A 328 -3.17 48.79 1.04
C GLU A 328 -3.91 48.54 -0.28
N GLU A 329 -3.38 47.63 -1.10
CA GLU A 329 -4.23 46.98 -2.10
C GLU A 329 -5.30 46.19 -1.35
N LEU A 330 -6.55 46.65 -1.44
CA LEU A 330 -7.73 45.97 -0.93
C LEU A 330 -8.04 44.72 -1.77
N TRP A 331 -7.15 43.73 -1.68
CA TRP A 331 -7.41 42.37 -2.10
C TRP A 331 -8.63 41.85 -1.33
N ASP A 332 -9.71 41.55 -2.06
CA ASP A 332 -10.96 41.03 -1.49
C ASP A 332 -10.67 39.76 -0.68
N ALA A 333 -10.76 39.86 0.65
CA ALA A 333 -10.37 38.80 1.58
C ALA A 333 -11.27 37.55 1.53
N SER A 334 -12.27 37.52 0.63
CA SER A 334 -13.15 36.37 0.41
C SER A 334 -12.50 35.22 -0.37
N VAL A 335 -11.34 35.40 -1.02
CA VAL A 335 -10.80 34.42 -2.00
C VAL A 335 -9.47 33.78 -1.60
N GLY A 336 -9.53 32.98 -0.52
CA GLY A 336 -8.38 32.21 -0.01
C GLY A 336 -8.70 31.35 1.22
N LEU A 337 -9.92 30.85 1.35
CA LEU A 337 -10.58 30.63 2.63
C LEU A 337 -10.13 29.39 3.42
N VAL A 338 -9.82 28.28 2.75
CA VAL A 338 -9.60 26.97 3.43
C VAL A 338 -8.21 26.42 3.16
N GLY A 339 -7.39 26.31 4.20
CA GLY A 339 -6.11 25.60 4.16
C GLY A 339 -6.30 24.08 4.14
N VAL A 340 -5.34 23.34 3.57
CA VAL A 340 -5.38 21.86 3.49
C VAL A 340 -4.07 21.27 3.97
N HIS A 341 -4.11 20.48 5.05
CA HIS A 341 -2.95 19.82 5.65
C HIS A 341 -3.08 18.29 5.55
N GLU A 342 -2.05 17.63 5.01
CA GLU A 342 -1.90 16.16 4.99
C GLU A 342 -1.08 15.72 6.21
N VAL A 343 -1.50 14.64 6.88
CA VAL A 343 -0.83 14.10 8.07
C VAL A 343 -0.51 12.62 7.88
N ASP A 344 0.75 12.22 8.10
CA ASP A 344 1.12 10.81 8.16
C ASP A 344 0.73 10.19 9.52
N ALA A 345 -0.52 9.74 9.56
CA ALA A 345 -1.12 8.98 10.65
C ALA A 345 -0.95 7.46 10.51
N HIS A 346 -0.39 7.00 9.40
CA HIS A 346 -0.27 5.59 9.07
C HIS A 346 1.12 5.03 9.41
N ASN A 347 2.16 5.85 9.27
CA ASN A 347 3.55 5.41 9.45
C ASN A 347 4.14 5.85 10.79
N VAL A 348 5.04 5.01 11.32
CA VAL A 348 5.80 5.35 12.53
C VAL A 348 6.65 6.56 12.20
N VAL A 349 7.51 6.50 11.17
CA VAL A 349 8.21 7.68 10.66
C VAL A 349 7.47 8.19 9.41
N PRO A 350 7.04 9.47 9.36
CA PRO A 350 6.37 10.06 8.20
C PRO A 350 7.19 9.88 6.93
N ILE A 351 6.57 9.50 5.81
CA ILE A 351 7.37 8.93 4.71
C ILE A 351 8.41 9.87 4.11
N TRP A 352 8.08 11.16 4.03
CA TRP A 352 8.96 12.25 3.60
C TRP A 352 10.05 12.61 4.63
N ALA A 353 9.83 12.32 5.92
CA ALA A 353 10.83 12.46 6.97
C ALA A 353 11.71 11.19 7.12
N ALA A 354 11.20 10.03 6.68
CA ALA A 354 11.94 8.77 6.60
C ALA A 354 12.91 8.76 5.42
N SER A 355 12.50 9.27 4.25
CA SER A 355 13.39 9.37 3.09
C SER A 355 12.97 10.47 2.09
N ASP A 356 13.95 11.29 1.75
CA ASP A 356 13.99 12.26 0.65
C ASP A 356 13.81 11.64 -0.75
N LYS A 357 14.03 10.32 -0.90
CA LYS A 357 14.03 9.62 -2.19
C LYS A 357 13.48 8.20 -2.12
N LEU A 358 13.27 7.63 -3.31
CA LEU A 358 13.06 6.19 -3.53
C LEU A 358 14.25 5.39 -3.01
N GLU A 359 14.00 4.44 -2.10
CA GLU A 359 15.05 3.61 -1.50
C GLU A 359 15.19 2.25 -2.18
N TYR A 360 16.43 1.84 -2.46
CA TYR A 360 16.68 0.65 -3.27
C TYR A 360 16.15 -0.63 -2.63
N ALA A 361 16.38 -0.83 -1.32
CA ALA A 361 15.93 -2.02 -0.59
C ALA A 361 15.85 -1.76 0.93
N ALA A 362 15.29 -2.72 1.66
CA ALA A 362 15.17 -2.65 3.13
C ALA A 362 16.48 -2.28 3.83
N ARG A 363 17.64 -2.72 3.32
CA ARG A 363 18.96 -2.38 3.91
C ARG A 363 19.31 -0.89 3.91
N THR A 364 18.73 -0.08 3.02
CA THR A 364 19.07 1.34 2.88
C THR A 364 18.07 2.23 3.63
N ILE A 365 16.77 1.94 3.55
CA ILE A 365 15.75 2.67 4.34
C ILE A 365 15.83 2.36 5.84
N ARG A 366 16.21 1.13 6.24
CA ARG A 366 16.24 0.70 7.64
C ARG A 366 17.03 1.66 8.52
N THR A 367 18.25 2.02 8.12
CA THR A 367 19.11 2.93 8.89
C THR A 367 18.55 4.36 8.96
N LYS A 368 17.82 4.81 7.92
CA LYS A 368 17.12 6.10 7.93
C LYS A 368 15.96 6.09 8.95
N ILE A 369 15.07 5.09 8.88
CA ILE A 369 13.96 4.90 9.83
C ILE A 369 14.49 4.75 11.26
N HIS A 370 15.46 3.87 11.48
CA HIS A 370 16.01 3.57 12.81
C HIS A 370 16.59 4.81 13.51
N ARG A 371 17.28 5.69 12.77
CA ARG A 371 17.78 6.98 13.28
C ARG A 371 16.66 7.97 13.65
N LYS A 372 15.44 7.77 13.13
CA LYS A 372 14.25 8.58 13.44
C LYS A 372 13.33 7.95 14.50
N LEU A 373 13.45 6.67 14.83
CA LEU A 373 12.60 6.03 15.85
C LEU A 373 12.59 6.75 17.22
N PRO A 374 13.70 7.29 17.76
CA PRO A 374 13.67 8.01 19.05
C PRO A 374 12.84 9.32 19.04
N GLU A 375 12.58 9.86 17.85
CA GLU A 375 11.80 11.09 17.61
C GLU A 375 10.31 10.78 17.29
N TYR A 376 10.01 9.60 16.73
CA TYR A 376 8.69 9.27 16.18
C TYR A 376 7.99 8.05 16.79
N LEU A 377 8.70 7.06 17.36
CA LEU A 377 8.13 5.90 18.05
C LEU A 377 7.80 6.25 19.51
N VAL A 378 6.89 7.21 19.63
CA VAL A 378 6.44 7.86 20.87
C VAL A 378 5.05 7.36 21.26
N GLU A 379 4.62 7.56 22.50
CA GLU A 379 3.22 7.30 22.87
C GLU A 379 2.29 8.38 22.30
N TYR A 380 1.00 8.04 22.19
CA TYR A 380 -0.01 8.93 21.64
C TYR A 380 -0.67 9.78 22.74
N PRO A 381 -0.75 11.13 22.59
CA PRO A 381 -1.60 11.94 23.45
C PRO A 381 -3.06 11.57 23.21
N GLN A 382 -3.87 11.59 24.28
CA GLN A 382 -5.27 11.19 24.21
C GLN A 382 -6.15 12.34 23.68
N VAL A 383 -7.16 11.99 22.91
CA VAL A 383 -8.25 12.90 22.57
C VAL A 383 -9.29 12.82 23.68
N GLU A 384 -9.59 13.96 24.30
CA GLU A 384 -10.50 14.07 25.43
C GLU A 384 -11.86 14.63 24.98
N ALA A 385 -12.95 14.15 25.57
CA ALA A 385 -14.29 14.68 25.31
C ALA A 385 -14.42 16.13 25.82
N GLY A 386 -15.22 16.95 25.12
CA GLY A 386 -15.44 18.36 25.50
C GLY A 386 -14.19 19.26 25.41
N SER A 387 -13.14 18.80 24.73
CA SER A 387 -11.83 19.48 24.70
C SER A 387 -11.63 20.43 23.52
N THR A 388 -12.67 20.66 22.72
CA THR A 388 -12.79 21.73 21.71
C THR A 388 -14.08 22.50 21.99
N VAL A 389 -14.33 23.60 21.26
CA VAL A 389 -15.68 24.19 21.23
C VAL A 389 -16.68 23.14 20.72
N GLU A 390 -17.90 23.18 21.24
CA GLU A 390 -18.98 22.27 20.80
C GLU A 390 -19.41 22.55 19.36
N TRP A 391 -19.83 21.50 18.64
CA TRP A 391 -20.31 21.65 17.27
C TRP A 391 -21.72 22.23 17.22
N ALA A 392 -21.80 23.55 17.00
CA ALA A 392 -23.05 24.29 16.79
C ALA A 392 -23.54 24.30 15.32
N GLY A 393 -22.90 23.53 14.42
CA GLY A 393 -23.24 23.49 13.00
C GLY A 393 -24.35 22.50 12.65
N GLU A 394 -24.53 22.26 11.34
CA GLU A 394 -25.39 21.20 10.79
C GLU A 394 -25.13 19.86 11.47
N LYS A 395 -26.17 19.17 11.93
CA LYS A 395 -26.02 17.83 12.54
C LYS A 395 -25.83 16.77 11.45
N PRO A 396 -24.97 15.75 11.66
CA PRO A 396 -24.87 14.63 10.73
C PRO A 396 -26.23 13.95 10.51
N VAL A 397 -26.51 13.59 9.26
CA VAL A 397 -27.66 12.74 8.92
C VAL A 397 -27.45 11.35 9.55
N PRO A 398 -28.44 10.79 10.28
CA PRO A 398 -28.34 9.44 10.81
C PRO A 398 -28.10 8.41 9.71
N VAL A 399 -27.08 7.57 9.88
CA VAL A 399 -26.72 6.52 8.92
C VAL A 399 -27.46 5.23 9.28
N ASP A 400 -28.33 4.76 8.39
CA ASP A 400 -28.80 3.37 8.41
C ASP A 400 -27.66 2.46 7.93
N TRP A 401 -26.83 2.05 8.88
CA TRP A 401 -25.69 1.17 8.64
C TRP A 401 -26.11 -0.20 8.11
N ASP A 402 -27.25 -0.74 8.54
CA ASP A 402 -27.63 -2.10 8.20
C ASP A 402 -28.15 -2.17 6.75
N SER A 403 -29.01 -1.23 6.34
CA SER A 403 -29.40 -1.08 4.93
C SER A 403 -28.21 -0.73 4.02
N LEU A 404 -27.28 0.11 4.48
CA LEU A 404 -26.08 0.46 3.72
C LEU A 404 -25.13 -0.73 3.54
N ILE A 405 -24.93 -1.52 4.59
CA ILE A 405 -24.10 -2.73 4.53
C ILE A 405 -24.76 -3.79 3.63
N GLU A 406 -26.08 -3.98 3.72
CA GLU A 406 -26.80 -4.87 2.81
C GLU A 406 -26.67 -4.46 1.34
N SER A 407 -26.76 -3.16 1.03
CA SER A 407 -26.70 -2.69 -0.36
C SER A 407 -25.34 -2.97 -1.01
N VAL A 408 -24.23 -2.72 -0.33
CA VAL A 408 -22.88 -3.00 -0.85
C VAL A 408 -22.55 -4.49 -0.89
N ILE A 409 -23.12 -5.30 0.02
CA ILE A 409 -23.01 -6.76 -0.05
C ILE A 409 -23.75 -7.28 -1.29
N ARG A 410 -24.96 -6.78 -1.55
CA ARG A 410 -25.78 -7.11 -2.72
C ARG A 410 -25.17 -6.66 -4.05
N ALA A 411 -24.36 -5.60 -4.03
CA ALA A 411 -23.64 -5.06 -5.19
C ALA A 411 -22.30 -5.76 -5.52
N GLY A 412 -21.73 -6.55 -4.60
CA GLY A 412 -20.47 -7.27 -4.82
C GLY A 412 -20.42 -8.71 -4.30
N PRO A 413 -21.43 -9.57 -4.58
CA PRO A 413 -21.57 -10.90 -3.98
C PRO A 413 -20.54 -11.92 -4.47
N GLU A 414 -19.81 -11.64 -5.56
CA GLU A 414 -18.81 -12.56 -6.13
C GLU A 414 -17.53 -12.68 -5.29
N VAL A 415 -17.32 -11.76 -4.34
CA VAL A 415 -16.30 -11.87 -3.28
C VAL A 415 -16.97 -11.62 -1.91
N PRO A 416 -17.55 -12.66 -1.29
CA PRO A 416 -18.32 -12.53 -0.05
C PRO A 416 -17.46 -12.23 1.18
N GLU A 417 -18.10 -11.67 2.20
CA GLU A 417 -17.53 -11.49 3.55
C GLU A 417 -16.95 -12.79 4.13
N VAL A 418 -16.04 -12.63 5.10
CA VAL A 418 -15.36 -13.74 5.79
C VAL A 418 -15.66 -13.66 7.28
N ASP A 419 -15.64 -14.81 7.95
CA ASP A 419 -16.14 -15.01 9.31
C ASP A 419 -15.03 -15.22 10.37
N TRP A 420 -13.77 -15.27 9.96
CA TRP A 420 -12.62 -15.49 10.85
C TRP A 420 -12.05 -14.20 11.46
N VAL A 421 -12.47 -13.02 11.00
CA VAL A 421 -11.98 -11.72 11.46
C VAL A 421 -13.13 -10.73 11.61
N VAL A 422 -13.22 -10.12 12.79
CA VAL A 422 -14.19 -9.06 13.11
C VAL A 422 -13.54 -7.70 12.85
N PRO A 423 -14.16 -6.77 12.11
CA PRO A 423 -13.65 -5.40 11.93
C PRO A 423 -13.82 -4.54 13.19
N GLY A 424 -13.20 -3.36 13.19
CA GLY A 424 -13.30 -2.36 14.27
C GLY A 424 -12.05 -2.24 15.15
N GLU A 425 -11.93 -1.13 15.88
CA GLU A 425 -10.76 -0.81 16.71
C GLU A 425 -10.64 -1.79 17.89
N ALA A 426 -11.77 -2.12 18.52
CA ALA A 426 -11.85 -3.06 19.63
C ALA A 426 -11.42 -4.48 19.21
N ALA A 427 -11.87 -4.94 18.04
CA ALA A 427 -11.49 -6.24 17.49
C ALA A 427 -10.01 -6.26 17.09
N ALA A 428 -9.49 -5.18 16.50
CA ALA A 428 -8.08 -5.06 16.15
C ALA A 428 -7.16 -5.07 17.38
N ALA A 429 -7.53 -4.37 18.45
CA ALA A 429 -6.80 -4.37 19.72
C ALA A 429 -6.80 -5.76 20.40
N ALA A 430 -7.92 -6.48 20.36
CA ALA A 430 -8.00 -7.86 20.82
C ALA A 430 -7.15 -8.82 19.95
N GLY A 431 -7.11 -8.59 18.64
CA GLY A 431 -6.27 -9.32 17.68
C GLY A 431 -4.77 -9.13 17.93
N LEU A 432 -4.34 -7.88 18.21
CA LEU A 432 -2.98 -7.54 18.62
C LEU A 432 -2.61 -8.22 19.94
N ARG A 433 -3.44 -8.10 20.97
CA ARG A 433 -3.22 -8.76 22.27
C ARG A 433 -3.05 -10.28 22.09
N THR A 434 -3.95 -10.91 21.32
CA THR A 434 -3.91 -12.35 21.00
C THR A 434 -2.68 -12.75 20.16
N PHE A 435 -2.09 -11.84 19.38
CA PHE A 435 -0.78 -12.08 18.75
C PHE A 435 0.34 -12.05 19.79
N LEU A 436 0.44 -10.98 20.56
CA LEU A 436 1.51 -10.73 21.52
C LEU A 436 1.59 -11.82 22.59
N GLU A 437 0.46 -12.19 23.20
CA GLU A 437 0.37 -13.22 24.25
C GLU A 437 0.66 -14.64 23.75
N ARG A 438 0.10 -15.02 22.58
CA ARG A 438 -0.04 -16.45 22.20
C ARG A 438 0.81 -16.90 21.00
N ARG A 439 1.28 -15.96 20.18
CA ARG A 439 1.88 -16.26 18.86
C ARG A 439 3.25 -15.61 18.64
N LEU A 440 3.48 -14.42 19.21
CA LEU A 440 4.73 -13.67 19.07
C LEU A 440 5.96 -14.53 19.35
N LYS A 441 5.99 -15.29 20.45
CA LYS A 441 7.11 -16.18 20.82
C LYS A 441 7.57 -17.13 19.71
N GLY A 442 6.66 -17.56 18.82
CA GLY A 442 6.96 -18.42 17.68
C GLY A 442 7.22 -17.67 16.36
N TYR A 443 7.00 -16.37 16.29
CA TYR A 443 6.92 -15.62 15.04
C TYR A 443 8.18 -15.71 14.17
N ASP A 444 9.37 -15.47 14.74
CA ASP A 444 10.65 -15.52 14.01
C ASP A 444 10.85 -16.85 13.26
N SER A 445 10.64 -17.97 13.96
CA SER A 445 10.86 -19.31 13.41
C SER A 445 9.68 -19.85 12.57
N GLN A 446 8.45 -19.37 12.79
CA GLN A 446 7.25 -19.93 12.16
C GLN A 446 6.65 -19.07 11.05
N ARG A 447 6.95 -17.77 10.96
CA ARG A 447 6.35 -16.85 9.96
C ARG A 447 6.53 -17.27 8.49
N ASN A 448 7.49 -18.15 8.21
CA ASN A 448 7.78 -18.70 6.88
C ASN A 448 7.20 -20.11 6.66
N ASP A 449 6.36 -20.61 7.56
CA ASP A 449 5.77 -21.95 7.52
C ASP A 449 4.22 -21.88 7.37
N PRO A 450 3.69 -22.02 6.14
CA PRO A 450 2.26 -22.11 5.88
C PRO A 450 1.55 -23.31 6.51
N SER A 451 2.25 -24.40 6.87
CA SER A 451 1.62 -25.60 7.48
C SER A 451 1.04 -25.31 8.87
N LYS A 452 1.46 -24.21 9.50
CA LYS A 452 0.91 -23.68 10.76
C LYS A 452 -0.37 -22.85 10.56
N GLY A 453 -0.81 -22.63 9.31
CA GLY A 453 -2.00 -21.86 9.00
C GLY A 453 -1.92 -20.42 9.55
N PRO A 454 -3.00 -19.88 10.13
CA PRO A 454 -3.02 -18.49 10.61
C PRO A 454 -2.25 -18.25 11.91
N THR A 455 -1.83 -19.29 12.65
CA THR A 455 -1.26 -19.13 14.01
C THR A 455 0.21 -18.70 14.01
N SER A 456 0.93 -18.84 12.90
CA SER A 456 2.34 -18.41 12.78
C SER A 456 2.53 -16.92 12.52
N LEU A 457 1.47 -16.20 12.17
CA LEU A 457 1.48 -14.78 11.81
C LEU A 457 0.69 -13.96 12.84
N SER A 458 0.81 -12.64 12.80
CA SER A 458 -0.02 -11.74 13.62
C SER A 458 -1.49 -11.72 13.20
N GLY A 459 -1.76 -11.87 11.90
CA GLY A 459 -3.09 -11.74 11.32
C GLY A 459 -3.57 -10.30 11.17
N LEU A 460 -2.74 -9.31 11.55
CA LEU A 460 -3.16 -7.91 11.71
C LEU A 460 -3.47 -7.15 10.41
N SER A 461 -3.06 -7.67 9.25
CA SER A 461 -3.04 -6.91 8.00
C SER A 461 -4.39 -6.35 7.51
N PRO A 462 -5.58 -6.97 7.74
CA PRO A 462 -6.87 -6.33 7.43
C PRO A 462 -7.10 -5.05 8.25
N TRP A 463 -6.89 -5.11 9.56
CA TRP A 463 -7.05 -3.93 10.44
C TRP A 463 -5.98 -2.86 10.17
N LEU A 464 -4.75 -3.26 9.80
CA LEU A 464 -3.70 -2.31 9.41
C LEU A 464 -4.05 -1.63 8.07
N HIS A 465 -4.55 -2.36 7.08
CA HIS A 465 -4.92 -1.82 5.75
C HIS A 465 -6.00 -0.74 5.83
N TYR A 466 -7.11 -1.03 6.54
CA TYR A 466 -8.17 -0.05 6.80
C TYR A 466 -7.81 0.96 7.91
N GLY A 467 -6.60 0.89 8.47
CA GLY A 467 -6.15 1.76 9.55
C GLY A 467 -7.01 1.69 10.81
N GLN A 468 -7.71 0.58 11.05
CA GLN A 468 -8.49 0.29 12.26
C GLN A 468 -7.59 -0.01 13.48
N ILE A 469 -6.27 -0.14 13.28
CA ILE A 469 -5.25 -0.08 14.35
C ILE A 469 -3.97 0.57 13.83
N ALA A 470 -3.32 1.40 14.66
CA ALA A 470 -2.07 2.04 14.30
C ALA A 470 -0.90 1.04 14.24
N PRO A 471 -0.08 1.05 13.17
CA PRO A 471 1.18 0.30 13.14
C PRO A 471 2.14 0.71 14.28
N GLN A 472 2.12 2.00 14.65
CA GLN A 472 2.89 2.53 15.78
C GLN A 472 2.43 1.95 17.12
N ARG A 473 1.11 1.83 17.38
CA ARG A 473 0.60 1.11 18.57
C ARG A 473 1.07 -0.33 18.59
N CYS A 474 0.96 -1.03 17.47
CA CYS A 474 1.46 -2.41 17.33
C CYS A 474 2.97 -2.52 17.66
N ALA A 475 3.77 -1.54 17.27
CA ALA A 475 5.20 -1.48 17.57
C ALA A 475 5.50 -1.15 19.03
N LEU A 476 4.76 -0.22 19.64
CA LEU A 476 4.88 0.15 21.07
C LEU A 476 4.56 -1.04 21.98
N GLU A 477 3.47 -1.76 21.71
CA GLU A 477 3.10 -2.94 22.50
C GLU A 477 4.08 -4.10 22.31
N ALA A 478 4.55 -4.35 21.07
CA ALA A 478 5.55 -5.38 20.81
C ALA A 478 6.90 -5.08 21.50
N ARG A 479 7.32 -3.80 21.56
CA ARG A 479 8.54 -3.37 22.25
C ARG A 479 8.54 -3.75 23.74
N LYS A 480 7.38 -3.69 24.42
CA LYS A 480 7.26 -4.04 25.85
C LYS A 480 7.73 -5.47 26.14
N LEU A 481 7.49 -6.41 25.22
CA LEU A 481 7.90 -7.81 25.32
C LEU A 481 9.31 -8.12 24.79
N ARG A 482 10.08 -7.10 24.34
CA ARG A 482 11.40 -7.33 23.71
C ARG A 482 12.42 -7.99 24.65
N LYS A 483 12.36 -7.70 25.95
CA LYS A 483 13.25 -8.31 26.96
C LYS A 483 13.10 -9.83 27.05
N GLU A 484 11.89 -10.35 26.80
CA GLU A 484 11.58 -11.77 26.87
C GLU A 484 11.68 -12.46 25.50
N HIS A 485 11.32 -11.77 24.42
CA HIS A 485 11.10 -12.35 23.09
C HIS A 485 11.87 -11.61 21.97
N SER A 486 13.07 -11.08 22.29
CA SER A 486 13.88 -10.18 21.44
C SER A 486 13.88 -10.52 19.94
N LYS A 487 14.33 -11.72 19.55
CA LYS A 487 14.36 -12.16 18.15
C LYS A 487 13.01 -12.07 17.45
N ALA A 488 11.93 -12.46 18.13
CA ALA A 488 10.59 -12.42 17.57
C ALA A 488 10.02 -11.01 17.48
N VAL A 489 10.34 -10.15 18.44
CA VAL A 489 9.99 -8.72 18.40
C VAL A 489 10.77 -8.01 17.29
N ASP A 490 12.09 -8.18 17.20
CA ASP A 490 12.89 -7.57 16.13
C ASP A 490 12.46 -8.08 14.74
N ALA A 491 12.15 -9.37 14.59
CA ALA A 491 11.61 -9.94 13.35
C ALA A 491 10.19 -9.43 13.02
N PHE A 492 9.36 -9.13 14.03
CA PHE A 492 8.04 -8.54 13.83
C PHE A 492 8.15 -7.06 13.43
N LEU A 493 9.02 -6.30 14.09
CA LEU A 493 9.22 -4.86 13.84
C LEU A 493 9.91 -4.58 12.49
N GLU A 494 10.81 -5.44 12.03
CA GLU A 494 11.34 -5.39 10.65
C GLU A 494 10.21 -5.47 9.61
N GLU A 495 9.25 -6.38 9.77
CA GLU A 495 8.15 -6.53 8.80
C GLU A 495 7.06 -5.44 8.99
N LEU A 496 6.69 -5.10 10.24
CA LEU A 496 5.66 -4.11 10.58
C LEU A 496 6.06 -2.66 10.29
N VAL A 497 7.33 -2.31 10.50
CA VAL A 497 7.85 -0.95 10.34
C VAL A 497 8.68 -0.88 9.06
N VAL A 498 9.83 -1.56 9.00
CA VAL A 498 10.83 -1.36 7.93
C VAL A 498 10.30 -1.80 6.56
N ARG A 499 9.63 -2.95 6.43
CA ARG A 499 9.07 -3.40 5.14
C ARG A 499 7.81 -2.64 4.74
N ARG A 500 6.92 -2.38 5.70
CA ARG A 500 5.67 -1.65 5.46
C ARG A 500 5.92 -0.20 5.04
N GLU A 501 6.87 0.48 5.70
CA GLU A 501 7.23 1.87 5.36
C GLU A 501 8.11 1.94 4.11
N LEU A 502 8.87 0.88 3.77
CA LEU A 502 9.47 0.76 2.44
C LEU A 502 8.42 0.66 1.33
N ALA A 503 7.29 -0.01 1.58
CA ALA A 503 6.23 -0.12 0.58
C ALA A 503 5.55 1.24 0.32
N ASP A 504 5.28 2.00 1.39
CA ASP A 504 4.83 3.40 1.27
C ASP A 504 5.88 4.28 0.57
N ASN A 505 7.19 4.11 0.86
CA ASN A 505 8.28 4.83 0.21
C ASN A 505 8.28 4.61 -1.32
N TYR A 506 8.15 3.34 -1.72
CA TYR A 506 8.11 2.97 -3.14
C TYR A 506 6.91 3.59 -3.84
N CYS A 507 5.70 3.38 -3.34
CA CYS A 507 4.50 3.95 -3.96
C CYS A 507 4.50 5.50 -3.94
N PHE A 508 5.11 6.15 -2.95
CA PHE A 508 5.21 7.61 -2.88
C PHE A 508 6.11 8.16 -4.00
N HIS A 509 7.36 7.66 -4.06
CA HIS A 509 8.40 8.17 -4.95
C HIS A 509 8.39 7.59 -6.37
N GLN A 510 7.73 6.46 -6.62
CA GLN A 510 7.58 5.85 -7.95
C GLN A 510 6.11 5.93 -8.42
N PRO A 511 5.73 6.89 -9.29
CA PRO A 511 4.35 7.00 -9.79
C PRO A 511 3.84 5.76 -10.55
N GLN A 512 4.75 4.97 -11.14
CA GLN A 512 4.45 3.78 -11.93
C GLN A 512 4.65 2.48 -11.11
N TYR A 513 4.29 2.51 -9.82
CA TYR A 513 4.52 1.44 -8.84
C TYR A 513 3.83 0.09 -9.14
N ASP A 514 2.94 0.05 -10.13
CA ASP A 514 2.15 -1.09 -10.59
C ASP A 514 2.47 -1.49 -12.04
N SER A 515 3.59 -1.01 -12.58
CA SER A 515 4.08 -1.31 -13.93
C SER A 515 5.55 -1.69 -13.92
N LEU A 516 5.99 -2.56 -14.83
CA LEU A 516 7.42 -2.93 -14.96
C LEU A 516 8.34 -1.73 -15.17
N LYS A 517 7.84 -0.64 -15.75
CA LYS A 517 8.57 0.63 -15.89
C LYS A 517 9.01 1.23 -14.54
N GLY A 518 8.30 0.90 -13.46
CA GLY A 518 8.67 1.27 -12.08
C GLY A 518 9.70 0.34 -11.43
N ALA A 519 10.10 -0.76 -12.08
CA ALA A 519 11.12 -1.67 -11.57
C ALA A 519 12.54 -1.12 -11.78
N TRP A 520 13.51 -1.68 -11.07
CA TRP A 520 14.92 -1.33 -11.29
C TRP A 520 15.40 -1.79 -12.67
N GLU A 521 16.29 -1.02 -13.29
CA GLU A 521 16.79 -1.25 -14.65
C GLU A 521 17.29 -2.69 -14.89
N TRP A 522 18.06 -3.25 -13.96
CA TRP A 522 18.55 -4.63 -14.06
C TRP A 522 17.43 -5.67 -14.19
N ALA A 523 16.28 -5.41 -13.56
CA ALA A 523 15.11 -6.27 -13.60
C ALA A 523 14.32 -6.08 -14.90
N GLN A 524 14.21 -4.85 -15.42
CA GLN A 524 13.63 -4.58 -16.74
C GLN A 524 14.46 -5.27 -17.83
N THR A 525 15.78 -5.07 -17.84
CA THR A 525 16.72 -5.66 -18.83
C THR A 525 16.74 -7.18 -18.77
N THR A 526 16.74 -7.81 -17.59
CA THR A 526 16.76 -9.29 -17.50
C THR A 526 15.41 -9.92 -17.86
N LEU A 527 14.28 -9.23 -17.61
CA LEU A 527 12.96 -9.69 -18.06
C LEU A 527 12.79 -9.53 -19.59
N GLU A 528 13.33 -8.45 -20.18
CA GLU A 528 13.30 -8.24 -21.63
C GLU A 528 14.17 -9.26 -22.38
N ALA A 529 15.40 -9.50 -21.91
CA ALA A 529 16.31 -10.51 -22.48
C ALA A 529 15.70 -11.92 -22.51
N HIS A 530 14.80 -12.23 -21.57
CA HIS A 530 14.08 -13.50 -21.49
C HIS A 530 12.64 -13.44 -22.04
N ARG A 531 12.21 -12.32 -22.66
CA ARG A 531 10.87 -12.20 -23.25
C ARG A 531 10.59 -13.26 -24.32
N GLY A 532 11.60 -13.68 -25.06
CA GLY A 532 11.50 -14.70 -26.12
C GLY A 532 11.50 -16.17 -25.66
N ASP A 533 11.69 -16.48 -24.38
CA ASP A 533 11.73 -17.87 -23.92
C ASP A 533 10.38 -18.60 -24.07
N SER A 534 10.42 -19.88 -24.42
CA SER A 534 9.19 -20.70 -24.37
C SER A 534 8.72 -20.89 -22.93
N ARG A 535 7.41 -20.72 -22.70
CA ARG A 535 6.76 -20.98 -21.40
C ARG A 535 6.23 -22.41 -21.40
N GLU A 536 6.56 -23.16 -20.35
CA GLU A 536 6.10 -24.55 -20.18
C GLU A 536 4.57 -24.64 -20.00
N PHE A 537 3.96 -23.61 -19.40
CA PHE A 537 2.52 -23.48 -19.23
C PHE A 537 2.09 -22.03 -19.47
N VAL A 538 0.87 -21.83 -19.98
CA VAL A 538 0.19 -20.52 -20.04
C VAL A 538 -1.26 -20.72 -19.63
N TYR A 539 -1.74 -19.93 -18.67
CA TYR A 539 -3.11 -20.05 -18.15
C TYR A 539 -4.02 -18.88 -18.54
N THR A 540 -5.29 -19.18 -18.77
CA THR A 540 -6.35 -18.16 -18.91
C THR A 540 -6.71 -17.55 -17.56
N ALA A 541 -7.28 -16.34 -17.56
CA ALA A 541 -7.78 -15.68 -16.34
C ALA A 541 -8.75 -16.57 -15.54
N ALA A 542 -9.62 -17.33 -16.22
CA ALA A 542 -10.54 -18.27 -15.57
C ALA A 542 -9.84 -19.48 -14.93
N GLN A 543 -8.71 -19.96 -15.47
CA GLN A 543 -7.91 -21.01 -14.84
C GLN A 543 -7.15 -20.49 -13.62
N TRP A 544 -6.60 -19.27 -13.70
CA TRP A 544 -5.98 -18.60 -12.55
C TRP A 544 -6.98 -18.41 -11.42
N GLU A 545 -8.12 -17.77 -11.70
CA GLU A 545 -9.15 -17.47 -10.69
C GLU A 545 -9.72 -18.73 -10.04
N ALA A 546 -10.06 -19.74 -10.84
CA ALA A 546 -10.65 -20.99 -10.36
C ALA A 546 -9.63 -22.01 -9.78
N ALA A 547 -8.37 -21.62 -9.61
CA ALA A 547 -7.29 -22.47 -9.09
C ALA A 547 -7.10 -23.79 -9.88
N LYS A 548 -6.99 -23.68 -11.21
CA LYS A 548 -6.88 -24.80 -12.16
C LYS A 548 -5.51 -24.83 -12.88
N THR A 549 -4.42 -24.74 -12.12
CA THR A 549 -3.06 -25.02 -12.62
C THR A 549 -2.65 -26.48 -12.39
N HIS A 550 -1.54 -26.93 -12.97
CA HIS A 550 -0.95 -28.24 -12.65
C HIS A 550 -0.44 -28.33 -11.20
N ASP A 551 -0.13 -27.20 -10.56
CA ASP A 551 0.53 -27.15 -9.25
C ASP A 551 -0.49 -27.07 -8.11
N LYS A 552 -0.64 -28.18 -7.39
CA LYS A 552 -1.52 -28.29 -6.21
C LYS A 552 -1.16 -27.29 -5.10
N LEU A 553 0.11 -26.93 -4.94
CA LEU A 553 0.56 -25.94 -3.96
C LEU A 553 0.18 -24.51 -4.39
N TRP A 554 0.28 -24.20 -5.69
CA TRP A 554 -0.21 -22.93 -6.22
C TRP A 554 -1.74 -22.83 -6.09
N ASN A 555 -2.44 -23.89 -6.48
CA ASN A 555 -3.90 -23.95 -6.37
C ASN A 555 -4.37 -23.78 -4.92
N ALA A 556 -3.67 -24.35 -3.94
CA ALA A 556 -3.95 -24.12 -2.52
C ALA A 556 -3.73 -22.66 -2.11
N ALA A 557 -2.65 -22.01 -2.56
CA ALA A 557 -2.41 -20.59 -2.29
C ALA A 557 -3.53 -19.68 -2.85
N GLN A 558 -3.95 -19.93 -4.11
CA GLN A 558 -5.08 -19.23 -4.73
C GLN A 558 -6.40 -19.50 -4.00
N LEU A 559 -6.66 -20.74 -3.56
CA LEU A 559 -7.88 -21.07 -2.82
C LEU A 559 -7.91 -20.46 -1.40
N GLU A 560 -6.75 -20.29 -0.74
CA GLU A 560 -6.64 -19.51 0.50
C GLU A 560 -6.98 -18.04 0.24
N LEU A 561 -6.44 -17.43 -0.82
CA LEU A 561 -6.78 -16.07 -1.23
C LEU A 561 -8.29 -15.92 -1.50
N VAL A 562 -8.87 -16.75 -2.35
CA VAL A 562 -10.28 -16.67 -2.76
C VAL A 562 -11.23 -16.87 -1.58
N HIS A 563 -11.05 -17.93 -0.78
CA HIS A 563 -12.02 -18.33 0.24
C HIS A 563 -11.73 -17.81 1.66
N TYR A 564 -10.46 -17.61 2.04
CA TYR A 564 -10.10 -17.04 3.34
C TYR A 564 -9.87 -15.52 3.26
N GLY A 565 -9.64 -14.95 2.07
CA GLY A 565 -9.44 -13.52 1.88
C GLY A 565 -8.10 -12.99 2.41
N LYS A 566 -7.18 -13.87 2.79
CA LYS A 566 -5.84 -13.50 3.27
C LYS A 566 -4.86 -14.66 3.12
N MET A 567 -4.21 -14.76 1.96
CA MET A 567 -3.15 -15.75 1.72
C MET A 567 -1.97 -15.57 2.70
N HIS A 568 -1.38 -16.69 3.14
CA HIS A 568 -0.17 -16.71 3.98
C HIS A 568 1.00 -15.99 3.29
N GLY A 569 1.76 -15.19 4.04
CA GLY A 569 2.79 -14.29 3.49
C GLY A 569 3.88 -15.02 2.70
N TYR A 570 4.29 -16.21 3.15
CA TYR A 570 5.26 -17.03 2.40
C TYR A 570 4.70 -17.51 1.05
N MET A 571 3.40 -17.78 0.99
CA MET A 571 2.74 -18.23 -0.22
C MET A 571 2.46 -17.12 -1.23
N ARG A 572 2.27 -15.86 -0.80
CA ARG A 572 2.17 -14.72 -1.75
C ARG A 572 3.41 -14.62 -2.64
N MET A 573 4.60 -14.78 -2.06
CA MET A 573 5.88 -14.83 -2.78
C MET A 573 5.94 -15.97 -3.80
N TYR A 574 5.48 -17.17 -3.43
CA TYR A 574 5.42 -18.33 -4.32
C TYR A 574 4.45 -18.10 -5.48
N TRP A 575 3.24 -17.69 -5.14
CA TRP A 575 2.09 -17.52 -6.01
C TRP A 575 2.36 -16.50 -7.12
N ALA A 576 2.85 -15.31 -6.78
CA ALA A 576 3.16 -14.27 -7.77
C ALA A 576 4.35 -14.65 -8.67
N LYS A 577 5.35 -15.39 -8.14
CA LYS A 577 6.47 -15.91 -8.94
C LYS A 577 6.04 -16.97 -9.95
N LYS A 578 5.04 -17.80 -9.61
CA LYS A 578 4.44 -18.74 -10.58
C LYS A 578 3.54 -18.06 -11.60
N ILE A 579 2.90 -16.93 -11.26
CA ILE A 579 2.20 -16.10 -12.23
C ILE A 579 3.19 -15.55 -13.30
N LEU A 580 4.41 -15.17 -12.92
CA LEU A 580 5.48 -14.84 -13.88
C LEU A 580 5.89 -16.05 -14.75
N GLU A 581 6.09 -17.23 -14.14
CA GLU A 581 6.54 -18.44 -14.85
C GLU A 581 5.54 -18.95 -15.89
N TRP A 582 4.23 -18.72 -15.67
CA TRP A 582 3.14 -19.27 -16.50
C TRP A 582 2.22 -18.22 -17.13
N SER A 583 2.73 -17.00 -17.37
CA SER A 583 2.08 -15.97 -18.21
C SER A 583 2.92 -15.69 -19.45
N ARG A 584 2.29 -15.18 -20.52
CA ARG A 584 2.95 -14.91 -21.81
C ARG A 584 4.00 -13.81 -21.69
N THR A 585 3.76 -12.82 -20.84
CA THR A 585 4.67 -11.68 -20.62
C THR A 585 4.72 -11.28 -19.15
N PRO A 586 5.81 -10.62 -18.68
CA PRO A 586 5.89 -10.13 -17.31
C PRO A 586 4.87 -9.01 -17.03
N GLU A 587 4.38 -8.28 -18.03
CA GLU A 587 3.29 -7.31 -17.88
C GLU A 587 1.95 -8.01 -17.63
N GLU A 588 1.65 -9.07 -18.39
CA GLU A 588 0.47 -9.91 -18.15
C GLU A 588 0.52 -10.54 -16.75
N ALA A 589 1.69 -11.02 -16.34
CA ALA A 589 1.92 -11.57 -15.01
C ALA A 589 1.66 -10.55 -13.88
N LEU A 590 2.24 -9.35 -13.99
CA LEU A 590 2.10 -8.29 -13.00
C LEU A 590 0.63 -7.85 -12.87
N ARG A 591 -0.05 -7.65 -14.00
CA ARG A 591 -1.47 -7.32 -14.06
C ARG A 591 -2.32 -8.38 -13.37
N ILE A 592 -2.12 -9.67 -13.68
CA ILE A 592 -2.89 -10.77 -13.07
C ILE A 592 -2.64 -10.87 -11.55
N ALA A 593 -1.39 -10.71 -11.10
CA ALA A 593 -1.06 -10.74 -9.67
C ALA A 593 -1.71 -9.57 -8.91
N ILE A 594 -1.73 -8.37 -9.48
CA ILE A 594 -2.40 -7.21 -8.89
C ILE A 594 -3.92 -7.40 -8.89
N GLU A 595 -4.53 -7.75 -10.03
CA GLU A 595 -5.98 -7.98 -10.15
C GLU A 595 -6.50 -9.02 -9.14
N GLN A 596 -5.82 -10.17 -9.01
CA GLN A 596 -6.22 -11.23 -8.08
C GLN A 596 -6.04 -10.81 -6.62
N ASN A 597 -4.94 -10.13 -6.28
CA ASN A 597 -4.73 -9.61 -4.92
C ASN A 597 -5.81 -8.57 -4.57
N ASP A 598 -6.04 -7.60 -5.44
CA ASP A 598 -6.91 -6.46 -5.17
C ASP A 598 -8.41 -6.85 -5.25
N LYS A 599 -8.75 -7.92 -5.97
CA LYS A 599 -10.09 -8.54 -5.96
C LYS A 599 -10.38 -9.35 -4.69
N TYR A 600 -9.42 -10.07 -4.11
CA TYR A 600 -9.69 -11.08 -3.09
C TYR A 600 -9.09 -10.85 -1.69
N SER A 601 -7.95 -10.14 -1.59
CA SER A 601 -7.27 -9.87 -0.33
C SER A 601 -7.99 -8.77 0.47
N LEU A 602 -8.36 -9.06 1.73
CA LEU A 602 -8.78 -8.03 2.70
C LEU A 602 -7.72 -6.95 2.90
N ASP A 603 -6.44 -7.28 2.69
CA ASP A 603 -5.27 -6.41 2.77
C ASP A 603 -4.65 -6.10 1.38
N GLY A 604 -5.46 -6.17 0.31
CA GLY A 604 -5.10 -5.72 -1.04
C GLY A 604 -5.47 -4.25 -1.31
N ARG A 605 -5.22 -3.77 -2.54
CA ARG A 605 -5.40 -2.34 -2.93
C ARG A 605 -4.56 -1.41 -2.05
N ASP A 606 -3.34 -1.85 -1.75
CA ASP A 606 -2.48 -1.34 -0.69
C ASP A 606 -1.03 -1.24 -1.19
N PRO A 607 -0.22 -0.27 -0.75
CA PRO A 607 1.20 -0.19 -1.11
C PRO A 607 1.96 -1.52 -0.90
N ASN A 608 1.64 -2.27 0.17
CA ASN A 608 2.23 -3.59 0.44
C ASN A 608 1.82 -4.65 -0.60
N GLY A 609 0.63 -4.53 -1.19
CA GLY A 609 0.15 -5.38 -2.27
C GLY A 609 0.91 -5.15 -3.57
N TYR A 610 0.99 -3.89 -4.02
CA TYR A 610 1.75 -3.52 -5.23
C TYR A 610 3.23 -3.88 -5.10
N VAL A 611 3.86 -3.54 -3.97
CA VAL A 611 5.27 -3.83 -3.71
C VAL A 611 5.53 -5.33 -3.51
N GLY A 612 4.60 -6.07 -2.92
CA GLY A 612 4.67 -7.53 -2.85
C GLY A 612 4.65 -8.20 -4.24
N CYS A 613 3.85 -7.67 -5.16
CA CYS A 613 3.83 -8.13 -6.56
C CYS A 613 5.11 -7.72 -7.30
N MET A 614 5.57 -6.46 -7.17
CA MET A 614 6.77 -5.95 -7.81
C MET A 614 8.07 -6.59 -7.29
N TRP A 615 8.17 -6.92 -5.99
CA TRP A 615 9.26 -7.74 -5.44
C TRP A 615 9.23 -9.16 -6.03
N SER A 616 8.04 -9.73 -6.18
CA SER A 616 7.88 -11.10 -6.67
C SER A 616 8.20 -11.25 -8.15
N ILE A 617 7.74 -10.31 -8.98
CA ILE A 617 7.75 -10.42 -10.45
C ILE A 617 8.90 -9.60 -11.06
N ALA A 618 9.21 -8.43 -10.50
CA ALA A 618 10.15 -7.46 -11.08
C ALA A 618 11.31 -7.08 -10.14
N GLY A 619 11.61 -7.89 -9.11
CA GLY A 619 12.81 -7.78 -8.30
C GLY A 619 12.94 -6.50 -7.46
N VAL A 620 11.89 -5.70 -7.33
CA VAL A 620 11.89 -4.47 -6.53
C VAL A 620 12.25 -4.78 -5.08
N HIS A 621 13.26 -4.10 -4.55
CA HIS A 621 13.86 -4.34 -3.23
C HIS A 621 14.56 -5.70 -3.03
N ASP A 622 14.79 -6.46 -4.10
CA ASP A 622 15.64 -7.66 -4.13
C ASP A 622 16.98 -7.36 -4.82
N GLN A 623 17.84 -8.37 -4.90
CA GLN A 623 19.04 -8.43 -5.74
C GLN A 623 18.79 -9.33 -6.96
N GLY A 624 19.68 -9.28 -7.95
CA GLY A 624 19.75 -10.30 -9.00
C GLY A 624 20.18 -11.67 -8.45
N TRP A 625 19.63 -12.73 -9.03
CA TRP A 625 19.92 -14.14 -8.72
C TRP A 625 20.52 -14.85 -9.94
N ALA A 626 20.89 -16.13 -9.77
CA ALA A 626 21.39 -16.96 -10.86
C ALA A 626 20.37 -17.01 -12.02
N GLU A 627 20.86 -16.77 -13.23
CA GLU A 627 20.04 -16.56 -14.43
C GLU A 627 19.33 -17.84 -14.89
N ARG A 628 18.06 -17.72 -15.26
CA ARG A 628 17.19 -18.84 -15.65
C ARG A 628 16.26 -18.41 -16.79
N LYS A 629 15.83 -19.38 -17.60
CA LYS A 629 14.77 -19.15 -18.60
C LYS A 629 13.50 -18.58 -17.96
N VAL A 630 12.80 -17.72 -18.70
CA VAL A 630 11.60 -16.93 -18.32
C VAL A 630 11.83 -15.90 -17.19
N PHE A 631 12.59 -16.24 -16.15
CA PHE A 631 12.85 -15.34 -15.00
C PHE A 631 14.00 -14.35 -15.24
N GLY A 632 14.93 -14.67 -16.14
CA GLY A 632 16.25 -14.06 -16.12
C GLY A 632 16.87 -14.17 -14.72
N LYS A 633 17.29 -13.03 -14.16
CA LYS A 633 17.89 -12.90 -12.82
C LYS A 633 16.87 -12.64 -11.69
N ILE A 634 15.55 -12.70 -11.94
CA ILE A 634 14.53 -12.58 -10.89
C ILE A 634 14.58 -13.81 -9.96
N ARG A 635 14.47 -13.60 -8.63
CA ARG A 635 14.55 -14.69 -7.63
C ARG A 635 13.51 -15.79 -7.93
N TYR A 636 13.99 -17.02 -8.14
CA TYR A 636 13.17 -18.20 -8.43
C TYR A 636 12.62 -18.91 -7.17
N MET A 637 11.44 -19.54 -7.28
CA MET A 637 10.84 -20.42 -6.26
C MET A 637 10.11 -21.60 -6.92
N ASN A 638 10.17 -22.81 -6.33
CA ASN A 638 9.47 -24.01 -6.81
C ASN A 638 8.99 -24.93 -5.69
N ALA A 639 8.01 -25.80 -5.99
CA ALA A 639 7.37 -26.69 -5.03
C ALA A 639 8.38 -27.58 -4.28
N ALA A 640 9.41 -28.09 -4.96
CA ALA A 640 10.49 -28.85 -4.32
C ALA A 640 11.28 -28.02 -3.29
N GLY A 641 11.49 -26.72 -3.55
CA GLY A 641 12.09 -25.78 -2.59
C GLY A 641 11.18 -25.44 -1.41
N CYS A 642 9.86 -25.46 -1.61
CA CYS A 642 8.86 -25.32 -0.55
C CYS A 642 8.78 -26.57 0.34
N LYS A 643 8.75 -27.77 -0.25
CA LYS A 643 8.74 -29.07 0.45
C LYS A 643 9.98 -29.32 1.32
N ARG A 644 11.10 -28.61 1.07
CA ARG A 644 12.29 -28.60 1.95
C ARG A 644 12.23 -27.60 3.10
N LYS A 645 11.17 -26.80 3.21
CA LYS A 645 11.01 -25.72 4.22
C LYS A 645 9.79 -25.91 5.13
N PHE A 646 8.71 -26.47 4.60
CA PHE A 646 7.49 -26.73 5.35
C PHE A 646 6.74 -27.94 4.78
N ASP A 647 5.78 -28.44 5.55
CA ASP A 647 4.87 -29.51 5.10
C ASP A 647 3.84 -28.95 4.11
N VAL A 648 4.13 -29.16 2.83
CA VAL A 648 3.29 -28.78 1.69
C VAL A 648 1.93 -29.50 1.70
N GLU A 649 1.89 -30.77 2.09
CA GLU A 649 0.64 -31.55 2.09
C GLU A 649 -0.26 -31.15 3.27
N ALA A 650 0.32 -30.83 4.43
CA ALA A 650 -0.42 -30.26 5.55
C ALA A 650 -1.05 -28.90 5.21
N TYR A 651 -0.35 -28.04 4.47
CA TYR A 651 -0.93 -26.77 3.98
C TYR A 651 -2.05 -27.00 2.96
N ILE A 652 -1.82 -27.84 1.93
CA ILE A 652 -2.85 -28.19 0.94
C ILE A 652 -4.10 -28.80 1.63
N GLY A 653 -3.89 -29.67 2.61
CA GLY A 653 -4.96 -30.27 3.41
C GLY A 653 -5.69 -29.27 4.31
N TYR A 654 -4.98 -28.31 4.92
CA TYR A 654 -5.58 -27.21 5.68
C TYR A 654 -6.48 -26.34 4.80
N VAL A 655 -5.99 -25.88 3.65
CA VAL A 655 -6.78 -25.09 2.69
C VAL A 655 -7.99 -25.89 2.22
N SER A 656 -7.82 -27.16 1.88
CA SER A 656 -8.91 -28.03 1.43
C SER A 656 -10.04 -28.15 2.46
N ARG A 657 -9.69 -28.29 3.76
CA ARG A 657 -10.67 -28.30 4.87
C ARG A 657 -11.37 -26.95 5.03
N MET A 658 -10.61 -25.84 4.96
CA MET A 658 -11.16 -24.47 5.04
C MET A 658 -12.16 -24.20 3.91
N VAL A 659 -11.80 -24.51 2.66
CA VAL A 659 -12.68 -24.33 1.50
C VAL A 659 -13.95 -25.19 1.61
N ALA A 660 -13.84 -26.43 2.10
CA ALA A 660 -14.99 -27.28 2.34
C ALA A 660 -15.94 -26.71 3.41
N ALA A 661 -15.39 -26.14 4.50
CA ALA A 661 -16.17 -25.49 5.54
C ALA A 661 -16.91 -24.24 5.02
N VAL A 662 -16.22 -23.35 4.29
CA VAL A 662 -16.82 -22.16 3.67
C VAL A 662 -17.93 -22.54 2.69
N LYS A 663 -17.70 -23.53 1.81
CA LYS A 663 -18.71 -24.02 0.86
C LYS A 663 -19.91 -24.69 1.55
N LYS A 664 -19.71 -25.37 2.69
CA LYS A 664 -20.81 -25.92 3.50
C LYS A 664 -21.65 -24.80 4.13
N LYS A 665 -21.02 -23.76 4.70
CA LYS A 665 -21.73 -22.58 5.25
C LYS A 665 -22.53 -21.85 4.16
N GLY A 666 -21.93 -21.58 3.00
CA GLY A 666 -22.61 -20.92 1.88
C GLY A 666 -23.86 -21.68 1.39
N LYS A 667 -23.79 -23.02 1.29
CA LYS A 667 -24.95 -23.86 0.96
C LYS A 667 -26.05 -23.79 2.03
N ALA A 668 -25.69 -23.78 3.31
CA ALA A 668 -26.66 -23.68 4.41
C ALA A 668 -27.36 -22.31 4.42
N ALA A 669 -26.61 -21.21 4.21
CA ALA A 669 -27.18 -19.87 4.11
C ALA A 669 -28.14 -19.71 2.92
N ALA A 670 -27.76 -20.24 1.74
CA ALA A 670 -28.63 -20.23 0.57
C ALA A 670 -29.92 -21.06 0.78
N ALA A 671 -29.83 -22.22 1.45
CA ALA A 671 -31.00 -23.02 1.80
C ALA A 671 -31.91 -22.33 2.82
N ALA A 672 -31.34 -21.64 3.81
CA ALA A 672 -32.11 -20.86 4.78
C ALA A 672 -32.86 -19.68 4.12
N ALA A 673 -32.18 -18.94 3.23
CA ALA A 673 -32.81 -17.85 2.47
C ALA A 673 -33.91 -18.34 1.51
N ALA A 674 -33.76 -19.54 0.93
CA ALA A 674 -34.81 -20.16 0.14
C ALA A 674 -36.02 -20.59 0.99
N ALA A 675 -35.79 -21.05 2.23
CA ALA A 675 -36.84 -21.46 3.15
C ALA A 675 -37.64 -20.28 3.74
N THR A 676 -37.02 -19.12 3.95
CA THR A 676 -37.71 -17.90 4.41
C THR A 676 -38.41 -17.13 3.27
N GLY A 677 -38.02 -17.35 2.01
CA GLY A 677 -38.54 -16.65 0.83
C GLY A 677 -39.91 -17.12 0.29
N SER A 678 -40.78 -17.73 1.11
CA SER A 678 -42.01 -18.39 0.67
C SER A 678 -43.32 -17.81 1.26
N ALA A 679 -43.40 -16.47 1.39
CA ALA A 679 -44.65 -15.77 1.63
C ALA A 679 -44.61 -14.35 1.06
N ALA A 680 -45.52 -14.04 0.12
CA ALA A 680 -45.57 -12.82 -0.70
C ALA A 680 -44.32 -12.59 -1.62
N THR A 681 -44.43 -12.06 -2.84
CA THR A 681 -45.58 -11.42 -3.53
C THR A 681 -45.61 -11.82 -5.02
N SER A 682 -46.72 -11.54 -5.72
CA SER A 682 -47.02 -11.95 -7.11
C SER A 682 -46.00 -11.48 -8.17
N PRO A 683 -45.77 -12.22 -9.29
CA PRO A 683 -44.79 -11.88 -10.35
C PRO A 683 -44.99 -10.57 -11.14
N ALA A 684 -45.93 -9.72 -10.76
CA ALA A 684 -46.23 -8.45 -11.46
C ALA A 684 -45.39 -7.25 -10.99
N ALA A 685 -44.66 -7.35 -9.87
CA ALA A 685 -43.95 -6.23 -9.26
C ALA A 685 -42.51 -6.02 -9.76
N THR A 686 -41.88 -7.03 -10.35
CA THR A 686 -40.43 -7.05 -10.68
C THR A 686 -40.03 -6.17 -11.87
N ALA A 687 -40.99 -5.63 -12.63
CA ALA A 687 -40.70 -4.77 -13.78
C ALA A 687 -40.42 -3.28 -13.42
N ASN A 688 -40.91 -2.79 -12.27
CA ASN A 688 -40.89 -1.35 -11.95
C ASN A 688 -39.76 -0.89 -11.01
N VAL A 689 -39.07 -1.81 -10.33
CA VAL A 689 -37.99 -1.43 -9.39
C VAL A 689 -36.70 -1.06 -10.14
N ALA A 690 -36.41 -1.72 -11.26
CA ALA A 690 -35.25 -1.40 -12.10
C ALA A 690 -35.38 -0.02 -12.79
N THR A 691 -36.60 0.39 -13.13
CA THR A 691 -36.89 1.71 -13.71
C THR A 691 -36.91 2.82 -12.67
N ALA A 692 -37.36 2.57 -11.43
CA ALA A 692 -37.32 3.58 -10.36
C ALA A 692 -35.89 4.08 -10.07
N ALA A 693 -34.90 3.17 -10.01
CA ALA A 693 -33.49 3.52 -9.82
C ALA A 693 -32.88 4.31 -11.00
N ALA A 694 -33.47 4.23 -12.19
CA ALA A 694 -33.03 4.97 -13.38
C ALA A 694 -33.80 6.29 -13.61
N ALA A 695 -35.04 6.41 -13.11
CA ALA A 695 -35.91 7.57 -13.33
C ALA A 695 -35.45 8.81 -12.54
N SER A 696 -35.02 8.64 -11.28
CA SER A 696 -34.49 9.74 -10.46
C SER A 696 -33.20 10.35 -11.02
N LEU A 697 -32.53 9.67 -11.96
CA LEU A 697 -31.33 10.14 -12.67
C LEU A 697 -31.63 11.00 -13.93
N ARG A 698 -32.90 11.39 -14.14
CA ARG A 698 -33.31 12.35 -15.21
C ARG A 698 -34.25 13.47 -14.74
N ALA A 699 -34.49 13.60 -13.43
CA ALA A 699 -35.36 14.63 -12.85
C ALA A 699 -34.60 15.85 -12.27
N VAL A 700 -33.30 15.98 -12.57
CA VAL A 700 -32.49 17.18 -12.33
C VAL A 700 -31.63 17.45 -13.58
N GLN A 701 -32.18 18.23 -14.50
CA GLN A 701 -31.48 19.00 -15.54
C GLN A 701 -31.93 20.45 -15.44
#